data_AF-A0A397F843-F1
#
_entry.id   AF-A0A397F843-F1
#
_cell.length_a   1.000
_cell.length_b   1.000
_cell.length_c   1.000
_cell.angle_alpha   90.00
_cell.angle_beta   90.00
_cell.angle_gamma   90.00
#
_symmetry.space_group_name_H-M   'P 1'
#
loop_
_entity.id
_entity.type
_entity.pdbx_description
1 polymer ?
#
loop_
_entity_poly.entity_id
_entity_poly.type
_entity_poly.pdbx_seq_one_letter_code
_entity_poly.pdbx_strand_id
1 'polypeptide(L)'
;MAVKQQSQQSAASPSASGQQREARQKNMAPSNGPQHPAGGASSPQGQGGRVGCLQLIDNRKWHYVVMGLLFIDFFGNAVGVGFLSQVTYHTWALKMRLASAGCCAIYAIDMLLRLVAVRSALCRSPSSLMDVFALVLVGGAAAARFVKADSPAKVVITQKGWLDDEAPIPRHPKYVSNQIEIYIASAYCLLIAVRIILKPRARVFSKKLHNHANSDHLRISMDSLRSSLKRIPNISEAAIEMMETDLVMICGRNDGEMSRSELMQFLERALTYRPKEISASVFLSHLRDIDAQSSLFIYGASDVVTSTLRHWSNQRLALSCTVLVVLINASFVPLVAYFMSKLGDEAFPQQVIKVAITNRTQGYTIRTDIRYQNLTTDASGVDIELPYIMPDKALKLGVWGILLICVPFAIVDFLMGYFQSTMIAKATERLQASLLKTILAQPTLFFSQRTEGDLNNLFQSDVARVNALWQANLMHPIVSIMSGFSFLIYFEPSVGMVCLGFAAMIVSSGPQGYASKKSKDFGSKNAYVSAEFQNAIACQKVVVRAYSIQDKLLAKFDKTTQTLKQSQFLKDFWAGVVQIYVDSAMFFFVAVMTAALATKVYRADITAGDFFSAVTLMSRISTPVTVLGGFMRVAIGNASSLQRLDEIVREV
;
A
#
# COMPACT_ATOMS: atom_id res chain seq x y z
N MET A 1 14.27 51.72 -4.83
CA MET A 1 15.03 52.08 -3.62
C MET A 1 15.66 50.81 -3.07
N ALA A 2 16.93 50.62 -3.42
CA ALA A 2 17.78 49.55 -2.94
C ALA A 2 18.52 50.05 -1.70
N VAL A 3 18.60 49.24 -0.65
CA VAL A 3 19.59 49.46 0.43
C VAL A 3 20.44 48.20 0.55
N LYS A 4 21.69 48.41 0.16
CA LYS A 4 22.89 47.60 0.36
C LYS A 4 23.19 47.52 1.86
N GLN A 5 23.64 46.36 2.34
CA GLN A 5 24.66 46.36 3.39
C GLN A 5 25.63 45.19 3.16
N GLN A 6 26.90 45.58 3.12
CA GLN A 6 28.07 44.81 2.73
C GLN A 6 28.81 44.35 3.99
N SER A 7 29.24 43.09 3.99
CA SER A 7 30.47 42.54 4.58
C SER A 7 31.09 43.16 5.83
N GLN A 8 31.21 42.35 6.89
CA GLN A 8 32.43 42.30 7.70
C GLN A 8 32.69 40.88 8.21
N GLN A 9 33.72 40.25 7.64
CA GLN A 9 34.39 39.07 8.19
C GLN A 9 35.31 39.51 9.33
N SER A 10 35.24 38.83 10.47
CA SER A 10 36.43 38.54 11.28
C SER A 10 36.20 37.32 12.18
N ALA A 11 37.30 36.63 12.43
CA ALA A 11 37.43 35.28 12.95
C ALA A 11 37.10 35.13 14.45
N ALA A 12 36.46 34.01 14.82
CA ALA A 12 36.65 33.35 16.10
C ALA A 12 36.26 31.85 15.99
N SER A 13 37.20 31.01 16.37
CA SER A 13 37.23 29.54 16.39
C SER A 13 36.11 28.86 17.20
N PRO A 14 35.55 27.70 16.76
CA PRO A 14 34.78 26.81 17.62
C PRO A 14 35.69 25.79 18.33
N SER A 15 35.56 25.77 19.65
CA SER A 15 36.24 24.90 20.61
C SER A 15 36.03 23.40 20.35
N ALA A 16 37.14 22.68 20.34
CA ALA A 16 37.24 21.22 20.32
C ALA A 16 36.77 20.61 21.66
N SER A 17 35.61 19.98 21.66
CA SER A 17 35.17 19.11 22.78
C SER A 17 34.29 17.93 22.35
N GLY A 18 34.24 17.63 21.03
CA GLY A 18 33.43 16.55 20.46
C GLY A 18 34.20 15.30 19.99
N GLN A 19 35.52 15.37 19.81
CA GLN A 19 36.29 14.30 19.15
C GLN A 19 37.20 13.47 20.06
N GLN A 20 37.22 13.73 21.37
CA GLN A 20 38.10 13.03 22.32
C GLN A 20 37.43 11.90 23.12
N ARG A 21 36.12 11.66 22.94
CA ARG A 21 35.39 10.58 23.62
C ARG A 21 35.35 9.25 22.87
N GLU A 22 35.60 9.22 21.56
CA GLU A 22 35.56 7.97 20.78
C GLU A 22 36.89 7.22 20.71
N ALA A 23 38.01 7.81 21.16
CA ALA A 23 39.33 7.20 21.10
C ALA A 23 39.77 6.51 22.42
N ARG A 24 39.03 6.64 23.52
CA ARG A 24 39.46 6.16 24.85
C ARG A 24 38.77 4.88 25.35
N GLN A 25 38.02 4.20 24.50
CA GLN A 25 37.31 2.96 24.86
C GLN A 25 37.84 1.70 24.13
N LYS A 26 39.02 1.78 23.50
CA LYS A 26 39.61 0.68 22.73
C LYS A 26 40.82 -0.03 23.36
N ASN A 27 41.27 0.37 24.55
CA ASN A 27 42.38 -0.29 25.24
C ASN A 27 42.02 -0.61 26.70
N MET A 28 41.49 -1.80 26.95
CA MET A 28 41.63 -2.49 28.23
C MET A 28 41.61 -3.99 27.98
N ALA A 29 42.74 -4.64 28.24
CA ALA A 29 42.94 -6.08 28.18
C ALA A 29 42.19 -6.77 29.34
N PRO A 30 41.78 -8.05 29.19
CA PRO A 30 41.09 -8.77 30.25
C PRO A 30 42.06 -9.27 31.33
N SER A 31 41.80 -8.95 32.59
CA SER A 31 42.50 -9.51 33.76
C SER A 31 41.95 -10.87 34.15
N ASN A 32 42.83 -11.85 34.32
CA ASN A 32 42.55 -13.22 34.76
C ASN A 32 42.34 -13.33 36.29
N GLY A 33 41.36 -14.17 36.68
CA GLY A 33 41.36 -14.93 37.94
C GLY A 33 40.01 -14.97 38.69
N PRO A 34 39.65 -16.05 39.42
CA PRO A 34 39.97 -17.48 39.26
C PRO A 34 38.73 -18.36 38.95
N GLN A 35 38.98 -19.52 38.32
CA GLN A 35 38.00 -20.58 38.03
C GLN A 35 37.64 -21.39 39.27
N HIS A 36 36.36 -21.79 39.40
CA HIS A 36 35.89 -23.04 40.03
C HIS A 36 34.43 -23.34 39.58
N PRO A 37 33.94 -24.59 39.65
CA PRO A 37 33.81 -25.45 38.47
C PRO A 37 32.38 -25.61 37.90
N ALA A 38 32.36 -26.18 36.71
CA ALA A 38 31.23 -26.54 35.86
C ALA A 38 30.01 -27.15 36.57
N GLY A 39 28.86 -26.49 36.42
CA GLY A 39 27.54 -27.11 36.42
C GLY A 39 27.03 -27.16 34.97
N GLY A 40 26.91 -28.37 34.42
CA GLY A 40 26.52 -28.58 33.03
C GLY A 40 25.11 -28.10 32.73
N ALA A 41 25.00 -27.02 31.96
CA ALA A 41 23.82 -26.69 31.18
C ALA A 41 24.21 -26.75 29.71
N SER A 42 23.73 -27.78 29.02
CA SER A 42 23.84 -27.96 27.58
C SER A 42 23.31 -26.71 26.86
N SER A 43 24.22 -25.93 26.29
CA SER A 43 23.86 -24.88 25.34
C SER A 43 23.27 -25.53 24.08
N PRO A 44 22.12 -25.09 23.57
CA PRO A 44 21.59 -25.62 22.31
C PRO A 44 22.43 -25.07 21.16
N GLN A 45 23.48 -25.80 20.81
CA GLN A 45 24.45 -25.51 19.75
C GLN A 45 23.82 -25.27 18.34
N GLY A 46 22.52 -25.52 18.18
CA GLY A 46 21.74 -25.23 16.97
C GLY A 46 20.96 -23.91 16.94
N GLN A 47 20.88 -23.14 18.03
CA GLN A 47 20.14 -21.87 18.05
C GLN A 47 20.98 -20.68 17.53
N GLY A 48 22.28 -20.63 17.82
CA GLY A 48 23.17 -19.53 17.41
C GLY A 48 23.29 -19.36 15.89
N GLY A 49 23.53 -20.46 15.17
CA GLY A 49 23.59 -20.44 13.69
C GLY A 49 22.26 -20.11 13.03
N ARG A 50 21.14 -20.54 13.64
CA ARG A 50 19.78 -20.25 13.16
C ARG A 50 19.45 -18.76 13.28
N VAL A 51 19.71 -18.18 14.44
CA VAL A 51 19.48 -16.74 14.69
C VAL A 51 20.41 -15.88 13.83
N GLY A 52 21.67 -16.28 13.66
CA GLY A 52 22.63 -15.60 12.77
C GLY A 52 22.21 -15.62 11.29
N CYS A 53 21.74 -16.76 10.78
CA CYS A 53 21.22 -16.86 9.41
C CYS A 53 19.95 -16.01 9.22
N LEU A 54 19.03 -16.02 10.19
CA LEU A 54 17.85 -15.15 10.19
C LEU A 54 18.22 -13.66 10.21
N GLN A 55 19.22 -13.26 11.02
CA GLN A 55 19.71 -11.88 11.08
C GLN A 55 20.33 -11.41 9.75
N LEU A 56 21.04 -12.30 9.06
CA LEU A 56 21.61 -12.02 7.74
C LEU A 56 20.53 -11.83 6.68
N ILE A 57 19.53 -12.72 6.65
CA ILE A 57 18.40 -12.65 5.70
C ILE A 57 17.50 -11.45 5.98
N ASP A 58 17.24 -11.12 7.25
CA ASP A 58 16.40 -9.98 7.65
C ASP A 58 17.15 -8.63 7.65
N ASN A 59 18.44 -8.63 7.28
CA ASN A 59 19.21 -7.41 7.08
C ASN A 59 18.49 -6.49 6.08
N ARG A 60 18.35 -5.21 6.46
CA ARG A 60 17.64 -4.21 5.67
C ARG A 60 18.26 -4.02 4.28
N LYS A 61 19.60 -4.08 4.18
CA LYS A 61 20.31 -3.95 2.89
C LYS A 61 20.01 -5.12 1.97
N TRP A 62 20.14 -6.35 2.46
CA TRP A 62 19.86 -7.56 1.69
C TRP A 62 18.41 -7.60 1.18
N HIS A 63 17.45 -7.28 2.05
CA HIS A 63 16.04 -7.23 1.65
C HIS A 63 15.77 -6.23 0.52
N TYR A 64 16.34 -5.02 0.56
CA TYR A 64 16.17 -4.05 -0.52
C TYR A 64 16.89 -4.46 -1.81
N VAL A 65 18.03 -5.14 -1.73
CA VAL A 65 18.70 -5.70 -2.90
C VAL A 65 17.80 -6.72 -3.59
N VAL A 66 17.21 -7.64 -2.84
CA VAL A 66 16.31 -8.65 -3.42
C VAL A 66 15.02 -8.03 -3.97
N MET A 67 14.48 -7.00 -3.32
CA MET A 67 13.34 -6.24 -3.86
C MET A 67 13.69 -5.46 -5.13
N GLY A 68 14.90 -4.87 -5.18
CA GLY A 68 15.40 -4.20 -6.37
C GLY A 68 15.57 -5.18 -7.54
N LEU A 69 16.09 -6.38 -7.28
CA LEU A 69 16.20 -7.43 -8.29
C LEU A 69 14.82 -7.84 -8.82
N LEU A 70 13.84 -8.06 -7.93
CA LEU A 70 12.44 -8.36 -8.29
C LEU A 70 11.81 -7.25 -9.14
N PHE A 71 12.07 -5.99 -8.80
CA PHE A 71 11.57 -4.86 -9.55
C PHE A 71 12.20 -4.76 -10.94
N ILE A 72 13.52 -4.96 -11.06
CA ILE A 72 14.23 -4.94 -12.35
C ILE A 72 13.73 -6.07 -13.25
N ASP A 73 13.54 -7.27 -12.69
CA ASP A 73 13.01 -8.43 -13.42
C ASP A 73 11.56 -8.17 -13.88
N PHE A 74 10.70 -7.66 -12.99
CA PHE A 74 9.34 -7.25 -13.36
C PHE A 74 9.35 -6.21 -14.48
N PHE A 75 10.11 -5.12 -14.33
CA PHE A 75 10.13 -4.02 -15.29
C PHE A 75 10.71 -4.46 -16.64
N GLY A 76 11.79 -5.26 -16.63
CA GLY A 76 12.39 -5.81 -17.84
C GLY A 76 11.41 -6.70 -18.62
N ASN A 77 10.68 -7.59 -17.95
CA ASN A 77 9.66 -8.40 -18.61
C ASN A 77 8.43 -7.57 -19.02
N ALA A 78 8.04 -6.55 -18.25
CA ALA A 78 6.94 -5.65 -18.59
C ALA A 78 7.23 -4.84 -19.87
N VAL A 79 8.42 -4.26 -19.97
CA VAL A 79 8.90 -3.60 -21.20
C VAL A 79 9.02 -4.61 -22.34
N GLY A 80 9.54 -5.82 -22.08
CA GLY A 80 9.61 -6.88 -23.08
C GLY A 80 8.24 -7.24 -23.68
N VAL A 81 7.24 -7.50 -22.84
CA VAL A 81 5.87 -7.82 -23.28
C VAL A 81 5.17 -6.60 -23.93
N GLY A 82 5.47 -5.40 -23.44
CA GLY A 82 4.91 -4.16 -23.95
C GLY A 82 5.42 -3.80 -25.35
N PHE A 83 6.74 -3.85 -25.58
CA PHE A 83 7.37 -3.36 -26.82
C PHE A 83 7.50 -4.41 -27.92
N LEU A 84 7.49 -5.70 -27.58
CA LEU A 84 7.62 -6.76 -28.56
C LEU A 84 6.24 -7.34 -28.92
N SER A 85 6.03 -7.53 -30.22
CA SER A 85 4.90 -8.31 -30.77
C SER A 85 5.23 -9.79 -30.80
N GLN A 86 4.22 -10.65 -30.92
CA GLN A 86 4.36 -12.11 -31.07
C GLN A 86 5.42 -12.48 -32.13
N VAL A 87 5.48 -11.72 -33.24
CA VAL A 87 6.41 -11.96 -34.35
C VAL A 87 7.86 -11.61 -33.99
N THR A 88 8.07 -10.51 -33.24
CA THR A 88 9.42 -10.02 -32.89
C THR A 88 9.94 -10.66 -31.59
N TYR A 89 9.04 -11.13 -30.72
CA TYR A 89 9.35 -11.63 -29.38
C TYR A 89 10.36 -12.78 -29.40
N HIS A 90 10.28 -13.66 -30.40
CA HIS A 90 11.18 -14.81 -30.57
C HIS A 90 12.68 -14.44 -30.51
N THR A 91 13.07 -13.30 -31.08
CA THR A 91 14.49 -12.89 -31.16
C THR A 91 15.09 -12.51 -29.79
N TRP A 92 14.28 -11.97 -28.89
CA TRP A 92 14.69 -11.55 -27.55
C TRP A 92 14.25 -12.51 -26.44
N ALA A 93 13.35 -13.44 -26.75
CA ALA A 93 12.78 -14.42 -25.85
C ALA A 93 13.85 -15.20 -25.06
N LEU A 94 14.92 -15.64 -25.73
CA LEU A 94 15.99 -16.41 -25.08
C LEU A 94 16.75 -15.58 -24.03
N LYS A 95 17.02 -14.30 -24.31
CA LYS A 95 17.69 -13.39 -23.36
C LYS A 95 16.80 -13.12 -22.14
N MET A 96 15.51 -12.91 -22.36
CA MET A 96 14.53 -12.69 -21.28
C MET A 96 14.32 -13.95 -20.43
N ARG A 97 14.31 -15.13 -21.04
CA ARG A 97 14.24 -16.43 -20.34
C ARG A 97 15.46 -16.66 -19.45
N LEU A 98 16.68 -16.44 -19.96
CA LEU A 98 17.90 -16.59 -19.16
C LEU A 98 17.98 -15.57 -18.02
N ALA A 99 17.63 -14.31 -18.29
CA ALA A 99 17.62 -13.27 -17.26
C ALA A 99 16.62 -13.57 -16.13
N SER A 100 15.39 -13.95 -16.49
CA SER A 100 14.35 -14.31 -15.52
C SER A 100 14.66 -15.61 -14.76
N ALA A 101 15.30 -16.59 -15.40
CA ALA A 101 15.77 -17.81 -14.74
C ALA A 101 16.88 -17.53 -13.71
N GLY A 102 17.85 -16.68 -14.07
CA GLY A 102 18.91 -16.24 -13.15
C GLY A 102 18.36 -15.50 -11.93
N CYS A 103 17.41 -14.59 -12.15
CA CYS A 103 16.70 -13.90 -11.08
C CYS A 103 15.90 -14.89 -10.20
N CYS A 104 15.18 -15.84 -10.82
CA CYS A 104 14.42 -16.86 -10.12
C CYS A 104 15.31 -17.76 -9.24
N ALA A 105 16.52 -18.11 -9.70
CA ALA A 105 17.49 -18.88 -8.92
C ALA A 105 17.93 -18.12 -7.66
N ILE A 106 18.24 -16.82 -7.78
CA ILE A 106 18.58 -15.97 -6.63
C ILE A 106 17.41 -15.91 -5.65
N TYR A 107 16.17 -15.79 -6.13
CA TYR A 107 14.98 -15.79 -5.26
C TYR A 107 14.72 -17.13 -4.60
N ALA A 108 15.04 -18.24 -5.28
CA ALA A 108 14.90 -19.58 -4.74
C ALA A 108 15.92 -19.81 -3.62
N ILE A 109 17.16 -19.36 -3.79
CA ILE A 109 18.20 -19.41 -2.75
C ILE A 109 17.79 -18.60 -1.52
N ASP A 110 17.32 -17.37 -1.70
CA ASP A 110 16.82 -16.51 -0.59
C ASP A 110 15.67 -17.18 0.18
N MET A 111 14.72 -17.80 -0.53
CA MET A 111 13.61 -18.52 0.12
C MET A 111 14.03 -19.82 0.77
N LEU A 112 14.96 -20.57 0.18
CA LEU A 112 15.48 -21.82 0.74
C LEU A 112 16.22 -21.52 2.05
N LEU A 113 17.05 -20.48 2.08
CA LEU A 113 17.69 -19.99 3.30
C LEU A 113 16.65 -19.62 4.37
N ARG A 114 15.56 -18.95 3.98
CA ARG A 114 14.46 -18.60 4.90
C ARG A 114 13.67 -19.82 5.39
N LEU A 115 13.44 -20.81 4.53
CA LEU A 115 12.78 -22.09 4.86
C LEU A 115 13.62 -22.89 5.87
N VAL A 116 14.94 -22.98 5.65
CA VAL A 116 15.89 -23.65 6.54
C VAL A 116 15.94 -22.95 7.91
N ALA A 117 15.84 -21.62 7.93
CA ALA A 117 15.90 -20.82 9.15
C ALA A 117 14.61 -20.88 9.99
N VAL A 118 13.43 -20.87 9.36
CA VAL A 118 12.12 -20.81 10.04
C VAL A 118 11.48 -22.20 10.24
N ARG A 119 11.85 -23.21 9.45
CA ARG A 119 11.35 -24.61 9.50
C ARG A 119 9.82 -24.69 9.65
N SER A 120 9.32 -25.50 10.60
CA SER A 120 7.89 -25.76 10.83
C SER A 120 7.09 -24.53 11.26
N ALA A 121 7.75 -23.46 11.73
CA ALA A 121 7.07 -22.21 12.07
C ALA A 121 6.56 -21.45 10.82
N LEU A 122 7.02 -21.82 9.62
CA LEU A 122 6.62 -21.20 8.37
C LEU A 122 5.15 -21.52 8.03
N CYS A 123 4.68 -22.72 8.37
CA CYS A 123 3.30 -23.17 8.15
C CYS A 123 2.30 -22.48 9.10
N ARG A 124 2.79 -21.85 10.17
CA ARG A 124 1.95 -21.15 11.15
C ARG A 124 1.53 -19.75 10.69
N SER A 125 2.18 -19.19 9.66
CA SER A 125 1.82 -17.89 9.09
C SER A 125 1.31 -18.02 7.66
N PRO A 126 0.08 -17.55 7.37
CA PRO A 126 -0.49 -17.63 6.03
C PRO A 126 0.32 -16.79 5.03
N SER A 127 0.90 -15.68 5.48
CA SER A 127 1.67 -14.77 4.60
C SER A 127 2.98 -15.37 4.09
N SER A 128 3.70 -16.15 4.90
CA SER A 128 4.92 -16.85 4.46
C SER A 128 4.61 -18.06 3.60
N LEU A 129 3.50 -18.76 3.89
CA LEU A 129 3.04 -19.87 3.06
C LEU A 129 2.63 -19.38 1.66
N MET A 130 1.90 -18.26 1.58
CA MET A 130 1.56 -17.63 0.30
C MET A 130 2.78 -17.17 -0.50
N ASP A 131 3.84 -16.67 0.15
CA ASP A 131 5.09 -16.27 -0.53
C ASP A 131 5.84 -17.48 -1.12
N VAL A 132 5.87 -18.62 -0.41
CA VAL A 132 6.41 -19.87 -0.95
C VAL A 132 5.57 -20.39 -2.11
N PHE A 133 4.24 -20.38 -1.96
CA PHE A 133 3.34 -20.77 -3.04
C PHE A 133 3.52 -19.88 -4.28
N ALA A 134 3.65 -18.57 -4.09
CA ALA A 134 3.94 -17.64 -5.18
C ALA A 134 5.30 -17.93 -5.84
N LEU A 135 6.35 -18.27 -5.09
CA LEU A 135 7.63 -18.70 -5.67
C LEU A 135 7.48 -19.96 -6.52
N VAL A 136 6.72 -20.95 -6.07
CA VAL A 136 6.47 -22.19 -6.83
C VAL A 136 5.75 -21.86 -8.13
N LEU A 137 4.74 -20.98 -8.10
CA LEU A 137 4.06 -20.52 -9.31
C LEU A 137 4.98 -19.74 -10.25
N VAL A 138 5.85 -18.86 -9.73
CA VAL A 138 6.85 -18.12 -10.52
C VAL A 138 7.84 -19.08 -11.18
N GLY A 139 8.33 -20.08 -10.44
CA GLY A 139 9.22 -21.12 -10.96
C GLY A 139 8.53 -22.00 -12.00
N GLY A 140 7.28 -22.38 -11.76
CA GLY A 140 6.45 -23.13 -12.71
C GLY A 140 6.17 -22.35 -13.98
N ALA A 141 5.87 -21.05 -13.89
CA ALA A 141 5.69 -20.18 -15.04
C ALA A 141 7.01 -19.98 -15.82
N ALA A 142 8.14 -19.83 -15.13
CA ALA A 142 9.45 -19.78 -15.77
C ALA A 142 9.78 -21.09 -16.50
N ALA A 143 9.54 -22.25 -15.87
CA ALA A 143 9.70 -23.55 -16.52
C ALA A 143 8.75 -23.73 -17.72
N ALA A 144 7.50 -23.27 -17.61
CA ALA A 144 6.54 -23.28 -18.71
C ALA A 144 7.00 -22.44 -19.90
N ARG A 145 7.70 -21.31 -19.68
CA ARG A 145 8.35 -20.54 -20.75
C ARG A 145 9.47 -21.32 -21.46
N PHE A 146 10.17 -22.24 -20.76
CA PHE A 146 11.18 -23.10 -21.40
C PHE A 146 10.57 -24.28 -22.16
N VAL A 147 9.52 -24.90 -21.63
CA VAL A 147 8.84 -26.05 -22.25
C VAL A 147 8.04 -25.63 -23.48
N LYS A 148 7.33 -24.49 -23.41
CA LYS A 148 6.58 -23.89 -24.53
C LYS A 148 7.38 -22.75 -25.18
N ALA A 149 8.66 -22.99 -25.45
CA ALA A 149 9.49 -22.03 -26.16
C ALA A 149 9.01 -21.89 -27.61
N ASP A 150 8.71 -20.67 -28.04
CA ASP A 150 8.34 -20.43 -29.43
C ASP A 150 9.54 -20.72 -30.34
N SER A 151 9.30 -21.40 -31.46
CA SER A 151 10.30 -21.70 -32.48
C SER A 151 9.68 -21.48 -33.86
N PRO A 152 10.30 -20.69 -34.77
CA PRO A 152 9.74 -20.37 -36.08
C PRO A 152 9.49 -21.61 -36.94
N ALA A 153 10.20 -22.72 -36.68
CA ALA A 153 10.06 -23.98 -37.40
C ALA A 153 8.84 -24.85 -36.97
N LYS A 154 8.13 -24.50 -35.88
CA LYS A 154 6.96 -25.25 -35.36
C LYS A 154 5.68 -24.42 -35.28
N VAL A 155 5.62 -23.30 -36.01
CA VAL A 155 4.45 -22.42 -36.01
C VAL A 155 3.32 -23.11 -36.79
N VAL A 156 2.31 -23.59 -36.08
CA VAL A 156 1.04 -24.03 -36.67
C VAL A 156 0.10 -22.83 -36.66
N ILE A 157 -0.17 -22.28 -37.84
CA ILE A 157 -1.14 -21.20 -38.02
C ILE A 157 -2.51 -21.86 -38.17
N THR A 158 -3.39 -21.62 -37.20
CA THR A 158 -4.76 -22.13 -37.22
C THR A 158 -5.73 -21.02 -37.61
N GLN A 159 -6.65 -21.30 -38.53
CA GLN A 159 -7.69 -20.34 -38.91
C GLN A 159 -8.75 -20.31 -37.81
N LYS A 160 -9.04 -19.12 -37.27
CA LYS A 160 -10.04 -18.89 -36.23
C LYS A 160 -10.97 -17.75 -36.64
N GLY A 161 -11.92 -18.08 -37.52
CA GLY A 161 -12.95 -17.15 -38.04
C GLY A 161 -12.52 -16.39 -39.29
N TRP A 162 -13.31 -15.39 -39.68
CA TRP A 162 -13.04 -14.48 -40.79
C TRP A 162 -13.03 -13.04 -40.29
N LEU A 163 -12.24 -12.17 -40.93
CA LEU A 163 -12.28 -10.72 -40.70
C LEU A 163 -13.64 -10.14 -41.12
N ASP A 164 -14.31 -10.81 -42.07
CA ASP A 164 -15.58 -10.40 -42.67
C ASP A 164 -16.72 -11.36 -42.29
N ASP A 165 -16.87 -11.69 -40.99
CA ASP A 165 -17.92 -12.61 -40.53
C ASP A 165 -19.36 -12.13 -40.88
N GLU A 166 -19.55 -10.83 -41.14
CA GLU A 166 -20.82 -10.23 -41.56
C GLU A 166 -21.02 -10.16 -43.09
N ALA A 167 -20.03 -10.55 -43.90
CA ALA A 167 -20.12 -10.49 -45.36
C ALA A 167 -20.90 -11.69 -45.95
N PRO A 168 -21.64 -11.51 -47.06
CA PRO A 168 -22.35 -12.61 -47.73
C PRO A 168 -21.42 -13.75 -48.19
N ILE A 169 -20.16 -13.43 -48.46
CA ILE A 169 -19.10 -14.38 -48.79
C ILE A 169 -17.84 -13.90 -48.04
N PRO A 170 -17.45 -14.55 -46.93
CA PRO A 170 -16.26 -14.16 -46.20
C PRO A 170 -15.01 -14.50 -47.02
N ARG A 171 -14.13 -13.51 -47.24
CA ARG A 171 -12.93 -13.66 -48.09
C ARG A 171 -11.63 -13.53 -47.34
N HIS A 172 -11.63 -12.86 -46.18
CA HIS A 172 -10.42 -12.66 -45.39
C HIS A 172 -10.41 -13.56 -44.14
N PRO A 173 -9.73 -14.71 -44.17
CA PRO A 173 -9.65 -15.61 -43.01
C PRO A 173 -8.79 -15.01 -41.89
N LYS A 174 -9.26 -15.11 -40.64
CA LYS A 174 -8.52 -14.68 -39.46
C LYS A 174 -7.59 -15.80 -39.00
N TYR A 175 -6.29 -15.52 -38.97
CA TYR A 175 -5.28 -16.49 -38.58
C TYR A 175 -4.82 -16.24 -37.15
N VAL A 176 -4.76 -17.31 -36.35
CA VAL A 176 -4.23 -17.29 -34.98
C VAL A 176 -3.02 -18.20 -34.91
N SER A 177 -1.92 -17.63 -34.41
CA SER A 177 -0.65 -18.33 -34.19
C SER A 177 -0.69 -19.08 -32.85
N ASN A 178 -0.05 -20.25 -32.79
CA ASN A 178 0.15 -21.00 -31.53
C ASN A 178 1.26 -20.39 -30.63
N GLN A 179 1.67 -19.15 -30.88
CA GLN A 179 2.67 -18.42 -30.10
C GLN A 179 2.06 -17.91 -28.79
N ILE A 180 2.20 -18.71 -27.73
CA ILE A 180 1.60 -18.46 -26.40
C ILE A 180 2.66 -17.86 -25.44
N GLU A 181 3.93 -17.78 -25.84
CA GLU A 181 5.04 -17.39 -24.96
C GLU A 181 4.85 -15.99 -24.34
N ILE A 182 4.31 -15.03 -25.10
CA ILE A 182 4.04 -13.67 -24.61
C ILE A 182 2.97 -13.64 -23.50
N TYR A 183 1.97 -14.52 -23.58
CA TYR A 183 0.91 -14.62 -22.57
C TYR A 183 1.43 -15.28 -21.29
N ILE A 184 2.22 -16.35 -21.42
CA ILE A 184 2.93 -16.95 -20.28
C ILE A 184 3.89 -15.93 -19.68
N ALA A 185 4.49 -15.07 -20.50
CA ALA A 185 5.36 -14.02 -20.03
C ALA A 185 4.63 -12.96 -19.21
N SER A 186 3.47 -12.51 -19.66
CA SER A 186 2.62 -11.58 -18.89
C SER A 186 2.05 -12.19 -17.60
N ALA A 187 1.70 -13.48 -17.59
CA ALA A 187 1.28 -14.18 -16.37
C ALA A 187 2.43 -14.27 -15.34
N TYR A 188 3.65 -14.50 -15.79
CA TYR A 188 4.84 -14.46 -14.92
C TYR A 188 5.07 -13.06 -14.32
N CYS A 189 4.86 -11.98 -15.07
CA CYS A 189 4.93 -10.61 -14.52
C CYS A 189 3.92 -10.40 -13.38
N LEU A 190 2.69 -10.87 -13.56
CA LEU A 190 1.65 -10.79 -12.52
C LEU A 190 2.06 -11.58 -11.27
N LEU A 191 2.63 -12.78 -11.44
CA LEU A 191 3.12 -13.58 -10.31
C LEU A 191 4.30 -12.93 -9.58
N ILE A 192 5.23 -12.28 -10.29
CA ILE A 192 6.29 -11.48 -9.65
C ILE A 192 5.67 -10.34 -8.84
N ALA A 193 4.70 -9.62 -9.40
CA ALA A 193 4.05 -8.52 -8.69
C ALA A 193 3.38 -8.99 -7.38
N VAL A 194 2.65 -10.11 -7.43
CA VAL A 194 2.07 -10.75 -6.23
C VAL A 194 3.14 -11.05 -5.18
N ARG A 195 4.30 -11.53 -5.62
CA ARG A 195 5.40 -11.83 -4.71
C ARG A 195 6.01 -10.59 -4.06
N ILE A 196 6.14 -9.50 -4.81
CA ILE A 196 6.64 -8.22 -4.27
C ILE A 196 5.69 -7.68 -3.18
N ILE A 197 4.38 -7.94 -3.31
CA ILE A 197 3.38 -7.60 -2.28
C ILE A 197 3.54 -8.45 -1.01
N LEU A 198 3.79 -9.76 -1.17
CA LEU A 198 3.81 -10.72 -0.05
C LEU A 198 5.10 -10.67 0.76
N LYS A 199 6.24 -10.43 0.11
CA LYS A 199 7.57 -10.56 0.71
C LYS A 199 7.87 -9.58 1.85
N PRO A 200 7.41 -8.30 1.85
CA PRO A 200 7.50 -7.42 3.01
C PRO A 200 6.68 -7.92 4.20
N ARG A 201 5.51 -8.53 3.95
CA ARG A 201 4.64 -9.09 5.01
C ARG A 201 5.27 -10.32 5.66
N ALA A 202 5.81 -11.22 4.84
CA ALA A 202 6.56 -12.38 5.31
C ALA A 202 7.77 -11.97 6.18
N ARG A 203 8.44 -10.85 5.83
CA ARG A 203 9.52 -10.28 6.65
C ARG A 203 9.01 -9.76 8.00
N VAL A 204 7.86 -9.07 8.06
CA VAL A 204 7.32 -8.62 9.35
C VAL A 204 7.04 -9.80 10.27
N PHE A 205 6.55 -10.92 9.74
CA PHE A 205 6.37 -12.15 10.51
C PHE A 205 7.70 -12.76 11.00
N SER A 206 8.69 -12.87 10.11
CA SER A 206 10.06 -13.29 10.49
C SER A 206 10.65 -12.38 11.57
N LYS A 207 10.38 -11.08 11.46
CA LYS A 207 10.80 -10.10 12.47
C LYS A 207 10.11 -10.30 13.82
N LYS A 208 8.80 -10.57 13.82
CA LYS A 208 8.07 -10.88 15.05
C LYS A 208 8.62 -12.12 15.76
N LEU A 209 9.05 -13.13 15.00
CA LEU A 209 9.56 -14.40 15.54
C LEU A 209 10.92 -14.23 16.26
N HIS A 210 11.85 -13.46 15.71
CA HIS A 210 13.11 -13.16 16.42
C HIS A 210 12.92 -12.12 17.53
N ASN A 211 12.02 -11.14 17.39
CA ASN A 211 11.71 -10.23 18.50
C ASN A 211 11.06 -10.97 19.68
N HIS A 212 10.27 -12.03 19.43
CA HIS A 212 9.80 -12.94 20.47
C HIS A 212 10.93 -13.82 21.05
N ALA A 213 11.92 -14.23 20.25
CA ALA A 213 13.10 -14.93 20.75
C ALA A 213 14.06 -14.01 21.52
N ASN A 214 13.99 -12.70 21.26
CA ASN A 214 14.76 -11.63 21.91
C ASN A 214 13.91 -10.88 22.97
N SER A 215 12.87 -11.53 23.49
CA SER A 215 12.05 -11.05 24.63
C SER A 215 12.87 -10.83 25.90
N ASP A 216 14.18 -11.12 25.88
CA ASP A 216 15.14 -10.70 26.89
C ASP A 216 15.45 -9.19 26.88
N HIS A 217 15.03 -8.44 25.86
CA HIS A 217 15.15 -6.97 25.78
C HIS A 217 13.80 -6.24 25.70
N LEU A 218 12.79 -6.70 26.45
CA LEU A 218 11.60 -5.90 26.73
C LEU A 218 12.04 -4.66 27.53
N ARG A 219 12.07 -3.52 26.86
CA ARG A 219 12.44 -2.21 27.40
C ARG A 219 11.16 -1.50 27.83
N ILE A 220 10.91 -1.46 29.14
CA ILE A 220 9.62 -1.03 29.71
C ILE A 220 9.72 0.42 30.16
N SER A 221 8.89 1.32 29.64
CA SER A 221 8.92 2.71 30.11
C SER A 221 8.50 2.80 31.59
N MET A 222 9.32 3.42 32.42
CA MET A 222 9.03 3.65 33.84
C MET A 222 7.71 4.41 34.05
N ASP A 223 7.35 5.32 33.15
CA ASP A 223 6.09 6.09 33.23
C ASP A 223 4.83 5.21 33.11
N SER A 224 4.88 4.21 32.23
CA SER A 224 3.78 3.25 32.09
C SER A 224 3.61 2.46 33.39
N LEU A 225 4.73 2.06 34.02
CA LEU A 225 4.69 1.30 35.26
C LEU A 225 4.24 2.16 36.46
N ARG A 226 4.69 3.42 36.56
CA ARG A 226 4.16 4.38 37.56
C ARG A 226 2.66 4.59 37.43
N SER A 227 2.17 4.75 36.20
CA SER A 227 0.72 4.85 35.95
C SER A 227 -0.03 3.56 36.33
N SER A 228 0.65 2.40 36.34
CA SER A 228 0.07 1.10 36.69
C SER A 228 -0.06 0.95 38.20
N LEU A 229 0.96 1.37 38.95
CA LEU A 229 0.96 1.33 40.42
C LEU A 229 -0.21 2.11 40.99
N LYS A 230 -0.54 3.26 40.38
CA LYS A 230 -1.69 4.11 40.76
C LYS A 230 -3.06 3.51 40.43
N ARG A 231 -3.12 2.41 39.67
CA ARG A 231 -4.38 1.75 39.25
C ARG A 231 -4.74 0.53 40.11
N ILE A 232 -3.85 0.11 41.00
CA ILE A 232 -4.07 -1.07 41.84
C ILE A 232 -5.13 -0.72 42.91
N PRO A 233 -6.26 -1.44 42.97
CA PRO A 233 -7.31 -1.16 43.95
C PRO A 233 -6.80 -1.44 45.38
N ASN A 234 -7.23 -0.63 46.35
CA ASN A 234 -6.95 -0.78 47.78
C ASN A 234 -5.45 -0.78 48.18
N ILE A 235 -4.57 -0.22 47.37
CA ILE A 235 -3.17 0.02 47.76
C ILE A 235 -3.06 1.36 48.51
N SER A 236 -2.24 1.43 49.55
CA SER A 236 -2.02 2.69 50.28
C SER A 236 -1.15 3.66 49.47
N GLU A 237 -1.41 4.96 49.58
CA GLU A 237 -0.62 5.99 48.90
C GLU A 237 0.85 5.95 49.32
N ALA A 238 1.13 5.64 50.59
CA ALA A 238 2.48 5.40 51.11
C ALA A 238 3.16 4.19 50.46
N ALA A 239 2.43 3.11 50.13
CA ALA A 239 2.99 1.96 49.42
C ALA A 239 3.34 2.31 47.97
N ILE A 240 2.51 3.12 47.30
CA ILE A 240 2.81 3.62 45.95
C ILE A 240 4.07 4.49 45.95
N GLU A 241 4.20 5.41 46.91
CA GLU A 241 5.37 6.30 47.01
C GLU A 241 6.66 5.50 47.29
N MET A 242 6.60 4.49 48.16
CA MET A 242 7.71 3.56 48.41
C MET A 242 8.07 2.75 47.16
N MET A 243 7.08 2.27 46.40
CA MET A 243 7.31 1.56 45.14
C MET A 243 7.89 2.48 44.05
N GLU A 244 7.44 3.73 43.93
CA GLU A 244 8.02 4.71 43.00
C GLU A 244 9.48 5.01 43.37
N THR A 245 9.78 5.08 44.68
CA THR A 245 11.15 5.28 45.19
C THR A 245 12.03 4.05 44.90
N ASP A 246 11.51 2.84 45.11
CA ASP A 246 12.19 1.59 44.74
C ASP A 246 12.43 1.49 43.23
N LEU A 247 11.47 1.91 42.41
CA LEU A 247 11.61 1.95 40.94
C LEU A 247 12.77 2.86 40.51
N VAL A 248 12.88 4.05 41.11
CA VAL A 248 13.96 5.00 40.84
C VAL A 248 15.30 4.47 41.35
N MET A 249 15.32 3.84 42.53
CA MET A 249 16.53 3.26 43.12
C MET A 249 17.09 2.13 42.25
N ILE A 250 16.23 1.23 41.77
CA ILE A 250 16.63 0.07 40.94
C ILE A 250 17.09 0.52 39.55
N CYS A 251 16.43 1.53 38.97
CA CYS A 251 16.75 2.02 37.62
C CYS A 251 17.89 3.03 37.58
N GLY A 252 18.24 3.67 38.71
CA GLY A 252 19.27 4.73 38.81
C GLY A 252 18.95 6.00 38.02
N ARG A 253 17.68 6.19 37.62
CA ARG A 253 17.21 7.30 36.78
C ARG A 253 15.75 7.61 37.09
N ASN A 254 15.33 8.85 36.83
CA ASN A 254 13.95 9.26 37.05
C ASN A 254 13.03 8.87 35.90
N ASP A 255 13.51 8.88 34.65
CA ASP A 255 12.73 8.57 33.45
C ASP A 255 13.53 7.67 32.50
N GLY A 256 12.83 6.81 31.76
CA GLY A 256 13.43 5.97 30.71
C GLY A 256 12.88 4.55 30.63
N GLU A 257 13.56 3.72 29.84
CA GLU A 257 13.21 2.32 29.56
C GLU A 257 13.93 1.33 30.49
N MET A 258 13.22 0.62 31.37
CA MET A 258 13.71 -0.39 32.30
C MET A 258 14.04 -1.72 31.61
N SER A 259 15.12 -2.39 32.03
CA SER A 259 15.49 -3.73 31.54
C SER A 259 14.68 -4.84 32.23
N ARG A 260 14.65 -6.07 31.65
CA ARG A 260 13.93 -7.22 32.26
C ARG A 260 14.46 -7.57 33.65
N SER A 261 15.77 -7.43 33.87
CA SER A 261 16.39 -7.64 35.19
C SER A 261 15.97 -6.59 36.20
N GLU A 262 15.96 -5.31 35.80
CA GLU A 262 15.44 -4.22 36.63
C GLU A 262 13.94 -4.41 36.93
N LEU A 263 13.15 -4.87 35.95
CA LEU A 263 11.73 -5.20 36.15
C LEU A 263 11.54 -6.33 37.14
N MET A 264 12.27 -7.43 37.01
CA MET A 264 12.11 -8.57 37.92
C MET A 264 12.50 -8.20 39.34
N GLN A 265 13.60 -7.45 39.50
CA GLN A 265 14.03 -6.93 40.79
C GLN A 265 13.00 -5.96 41.39
N PHE A 266 12.36 -5.14 40.54
CA PHE A 266 11.27 -4.27 40.93
C PHE A 266 10.02 -5.06 41.34
N LEU A 267 9.60 -6.05 40.55
CA LEU A 267 8.42 -6.88 40.82
C LEU A 267 8.57 -7.70 42.11
N GLU A 268 9.78 -8.18 42.38
CA GLU A 268 10.13 -8.89 43.61
C GLU A 268 9.98 -7.99 44.84
N ARG A 269 10.47 -6.75 44.77
CA ARG A 269 10.26 -5.74 45.83
C ARG A 269 8.81 -5.28 45.92
N ALA A 270 8.15 -5.08 44.78
CA ALA A 270 6.76 -4.65 44.70
C ALA A 270 5.79 -5.64 45.36
N LEU A 271 6.09 -6.94 45.31
CA LEU A 271 5.30 -7.98 45.99
C LEU A 271 5.25 -7.80 47.52
N THR A 272 6.23 -7.13 48.13
CA THR A 272 6.24 -6.87 49.59
C THR A 272 5.18 -5.83 50.00
N TYR A 273 4.82 -4.92 49.11
CA TYR A 273 3.80 -3.89 49.34
C TYR A 273 2.41 -4.31 48.84
N ARG A 274 2.22 -5.61 48.55
CA ARG A 274 0.96 -6.17 48.07
C ARG A 274 -0.17 -6.02 49.10
N PRO A 275 -1.37 -5.56 48.71
CA PRO A 275 -2.55 -5.57 49.58
C PRO A 275 -2.94 -7.00 49.99
N LYS A 276 -3.33 -7.20 51.25
CA LYS A 276 -3.67 -8.54 51.81
C LYS A 276 -4.87 -9.21 51.13
N GLU A 277 -5.72 -8.43 50.46
CA GLU A 277 -6.97 -8.86 49.84
C GLU A 277 -6.81 -9.45 48.43
N ILE A 278 -5.72 -9.16 47.73
CA ILE A 278 -5.52 -9.53 46.32
C ILE A 278 -4.51 -10.66 46.25
N SER A 279 -4.69 -11.71 45.44
CA SER A 279 -3.69 -12.80 45.28
C SER A 279 -2.41 -12.32 44.58
N ALA A 280 -1.26 -13.01 44.77
CA ALA A 280 -0.01 -12.61 44.12
C ALA A 280 -0.10 -12.69 42.58
N SER A 281 -0.86 -13.66 42.06
CA SER A 281 -1.10 -13.81 40.63
C SER A 281 -1.98 -12.70 40.06
N VAL A 282 -2.99 -12.23 40.81
CA VAL A 282 -3.86 -11.10 40.40
C VAL A 282 -3.12 -9.76 40.50
N PHE A 283 -2.29 -9.59 41.53
CA PHE A 283 -1.44 -8.40 41.65
C PHE A 283 -0.43 -8.32 40.49
N LEU A 284 0.23 -9.44 40.17
CA LEU A 284 1.15 -9.50 39.03
C LEU A 284 0.42 -9.42 37.68
N SER A 285 -0.83 -9.86 37.57
CA SER A 285 -1.61 -9.67 36.33
C SER A 285 -1.90 -8.20 36.06
N HIS A 286 -2.21 -7.40 37.08
CA HIS A 286 -2.38 -5.95 36.91
C HIS A 286 -1.10 -5.24 36.42
N LEU A 287 0.07 -5.77 36.76
CA LEU A 287 1.37 -5.28 36.26
C LEU A 287 1.74 -5.88 34.89
N ARG A 288 1.20 -7.06 34.54
CA ARG A 288 1.46 -7.79 33.29
C ARG A 288 0.53 -7.39 32.14
N ASP A 289 -0.73 -7.05 32.41
CA ASP A 289 -1.75 -6.79 31.37
C ASP A 289 -1.43 -5.54 30.53
N ILE A 290 -0.53 -4.68 31.03
CA ILE A 290 -0.03 -3.49 30.33
C ILE A 290 1.07 -3.83 29.30
N ASP A 291 1.73 -4.98 29.48
CA ASP A 291 2.73 -5.53 28.56
C ASP A 291 2.08 -6.09 27.26
N ALA A 292 0.80 -6.47 27.33
CA ALA A 292 0.08 -7.08 26.20
C ALA A 292 -0.64 -6.09 25.27
N GLN A 293 -1.15 -4.97 25.78
CA GLN A 293 -2.05 -4.08 25.00
C GLN A 293 -1.31 -3.03 24.16
N SER A 294 -0.16 -2.51 24.60
CA SER A 294 0.44 -1.30 23.96
C SER A 294 1.28 -1.59 22.70
N SER A 295 1.84 -2.79 22.58
CA SER A 295 2.88 -3.13 21.58
C SER A 295 2.44 -4.13 20.50
N LEU A 296 1.41 -4.96 20.74
CA LEU A 296 1.13 -6.14 19.91
C LEU A 296 0.28 -5.88 18.66
N PHE A 297 -0.54 -4.83 18.65
CA PHE A 297 -1.37 -4.46 17.50
C PHE A 297 -1.10 -3.01 17.10
N ILE A 298 -0.29 -2.80 16.07
CA ILE A 298 -0.26 -1.53 15.33
C ILE A 298 -1.14 -1.77 14.11
N TYR A 299 -2.26 -1.06 13.99
CA TYR A 299 -3.07 -1.14 12.78
C TYR A 299 -2.23 -0.71 11.57
N GLY A 300 -1.90 -1.67 10.72
CA GLY A 300 -1.44 -1.39 9.39
C GLY A 300 -2.59 -0.87 8.53
N ALA A 301 -2.27 -0.29 7.39
CA ALA A 301 -3.30 0.17 6.47
C ALA A 301 -4.22 -0.98 5.99
N SER A 302 -3.72 -2.22 5.89
CA SER A 302 -4.57 -3.40 5.63
C SER A 302 -5.56 -3.70 6.75
N ASP A 303 -5.18 -3.45 8.00
CA ASP A 303 -6.04 -3.70 9.16
C ASP A 303 -7.14 -2.64 9.22
N VAL A 304 -6.81 -1.40 8.85
CA VAL A 304 -7.77 -0.30 8.69
C VAL A 304 -8.81 -0.63 7.61
N VAL A 305 -8.37 -1.13 6.45
CA VAL A 305 -9.27 -1.56 5.38
C VAL A 305 -10.15 -2.73 5.84
N THR A 306 -9.57 -3.73 6.50
CA THR A 306 -10.31 -4.91 6.96
C THR A 306 -11.35 -4.56 8.02
N SER A 307 -11.00 -3.70 8.97
CA SER A 307 -11.93 -3.17 9.97
C SER A 307 -13.04 -2.34 9.32
N THR A 308 -12.69 -1.45 8.38
CA THR A 308 -13.67 -0.64 7.64
C THR A 308 -14.66 -1.53 6.87
N LEU A 309 -14.17 -2.54 6.15
CA LEU A 309 -15.02 -3.51 5.46
C LEU A 309 -15.90 -4.31 6.42
N ARG A 310 -15.42 -4.62 7.63
CA ARG A 310 -16.21 -5.30 8.66
C ARG A 310 -17.38 -4.43 9.12
N HIS A 311 -17.14 -3.15 9.37
CA HIS A 311 -18.20 -2.18 9.73
C HIS A 311 -19.23 -2.01 8.61
N TRP A 312 -18.79 -2.01 7.34
CA TRP A 312 -19.68 -1.90 6.18
C TRP A 312 -20.44 -3.20 5.85
N SER A 313 -19.85 -4.37 6.09
CA SER A 313 -20.45 -5.69 5.84
C SER A 313 -21.76 -5.93 6.60
N ASN A 314 -21.94 -5.23 7.73
CA ASN A 314 -23.17 -5.28 8.51
C ASN A 314 -24.39 -4.61 7.80
N GLN A 315 -24.18 -4.01 6.63
CA GLN A 315 -25.19 -3.38 5.76
C GLN A 315 -25.24 -4.04 4.38
N ARG A 316 -25.49 -5.36 4.33
CA ARG A 316 -25.41 -6.16 3.09
C ARG A 316 -26.17 -5.56 1.90
N LEU A 317 -27.38 -5.02 2.11
CA LEU A 317 -28.20 -4.45 1.05
C LEU A 317 -27.60 -3.16 0.46
N ALA A 318 -27.22 -2.20 1.32
CA ALA A 318 -26.63 -0.94 0.89
C ALA A 318 -25.25 -1.16 0.23
N LEU A 319 -24.47 -2.09 0.78
CA LEU A 319 -23.19 -2.52 0.23
C LEU A 319 -23.36 -3.14 -1.16
N SER A 320 -24.31 -4.08 -1.30
CA SER A 320 -24.60 -4.74 -2.58
C SER A 320 -25.06 -3.75 -3.65
N CYS A 321 -25.95 -2.82 -3.29
CA CYS A 321 -26.42 -1.79 -4.20
C CYS A 321 -25.28 -0.86 -4.65
N THR A 322 -24.42 -0.44 -3.71
CA THR A 322 -23.25 0.40 -4.02
C THR A 322 -22.28 -0.34 -4.95
N VAL A 323 -21.97 -1.62 -4.68
CA VAL A 323 -21.09 -2.42 -5.54
C VAL A 323 -21.69 -2.59 -6.93
N LEU A 324 -22.99 -2.85 -7.04
CA LEU A 324 -23.69 -2.97 -8.32
C LEU A 324 -23.61 -1.67 -9.14
N VAL A 325 -23.92 -0.53 -8.53
CA VAL A 325 -23.87 0.77 -9.21
C VAL A 325 -22.44 1.12 -9.63
N VAL A 326 -21.44 0.83 -8.79
CA VAL A 326 -20.03 1.01 -9.15
C VAL A 326 -19.60 0.09 -10.30
N LEU A 327 -20.08 -1.16 -10.35
CA LEU A 327 -19.83 -2.06 -11.47
C LEU A 327 -20.42 -1.55 -12.78
N ILE A 328 -21.65 -1.02 -12.75
CA ILE A 328 -22.26 -0.37 -13.91
C ILE A 328 -21.43 0.85 -14.32
N ASN A 329 -21.04 1.70 -13.37
CA ASN A 329 -20.21 2.88 -13.64
C ASN A 329 -18.89 2.49 -14.33
N ALA A 330 -18.21 1.48 -13.79
CA ALA A 330 -16.93 1.04 -14.30
C ALA A 330 -17.02 0.36 -15.68
N SER A 331 -18.19 -0.16 -16.05
CA SER A 331 -18.43 -0.79 -17.37
C SER A 331 -18.55 0.25 -18.50
N PHE A 332 -18.87 1.51 -18.20
CA PHE A 332 -18.92 2.58 -19.21
C PHE A 332 -17.55 2.89 -19.81
N VAL A 333 -16.48 2.81 -19.01
CA VAL A 333 -15.11 3.14 -19.47
C VAL A 333 -14.65 2.22 -20.62
N PRO A 334 -14.72 0.89 -20.51
CA PRO A 334 -14.48 -0.02 -21.63
C PRO A 334 -15.42 0.21 -22.82
N LEU A 335 -16.69 0.54 -22.56
CA LEU A 335 -17.68 0.70 -23.62
C LEU A 335 -17.40 1.95 -24.48
N VAL A 336 -16.96 3.04 -23.85
CA VAL A 336 -16.42 4.22 -24.54
C VAL A 336 -15.15 3.87 -25.31
N ALA A 337 -14.24 3.08 -24.73
CA ALA A 337 -13.02 2.66 -25.42
C ALA A 337 -13.33 1.81 -26.67
N TYR A 338 -14.33 0.93 -26.61
CA TYR A 338 -14.79 0.13 -27.74
C TYR A 338 -15.34 1.00 -28.88
N PHE A 339 -16.24 1.96 -28.57
CA PHE A 339 -16.74 2.90 -29.56
C PHE A 339 -15.63 3.77 -30.16
N MET A 340 -14.62 4.12 -29.35
CA MET A 340 -13.44 4.84 -29.82
C MET A 340 -12.58 3.99 -30.77
N SER A 341 -12.42 2.69 -30.52
CA SER A 341 -11.73 1.78 -31.45
C SER A 341 -12.47 1.71 -32.78
N LYS A 342 -13.79 1.48 -32.74
CA LYS A 342 -14.62 1.38 -33.95
C LYS A 342 -14.63 2.67 -34.78
N LEU A 343 -14.64 3.83 -34.11
CA LEU A 343 -14.49 5.13 -34.78
C LEU A 343 -13.09 5.30 -35.38
N GLY A 344 -12.06 4.89 -34.63
CA GLY A 344 -10.65 4.93 -35.05
C GLY A 344 -10.36 4.11 -36.29
N ASP A 345 -10.96 2.92 -36.37
CA ASP A 345 -10.73 1.98 -37.48
C ASP A 345 -11.66 2.25 -38.66
N GLU A 346 -12.97 2.36 -38.49
CA GLU A 346 -13.90 2.39 -39.65
C GLU A 346 -14.25 3.80 -40.15
N ALA A 347 -14.15 4.84 -39.30
CA ALA A 347 -14.70 6.16 -39.64
C ALA A 347 -13.68 7.14 -40.25
N PHE A 348 -12.39 6.99 -39.94
CA PHE A 348 -11.37 7.91 -40.46
C PHE A 348 -10.83 7.46 -41.84
N PRO A 349 -10.57 8.42 -42.75
CA PRO A 349 -10.00 8.11 -44.05
C PRO A 349 -8.56 7.61 -43.92
N GLN A 350 -8.21 6.60 -44.70
CA GLN A 350 -6.87 6.00 -44.74
C GLN A 350 -5.83 6.97 -45.31
N GLN A 351 -6.21 7.72 -46.34
CA GLN A 351 -5.33 8.71 -46.96
C GLN A 351 -6.14 9.88 -47.52
N VAL A 352 -5.60 11.09 -47.35
CA VAL A 352 -6.12 12.31 -47.98
C VAL A 352 -5.02 12.87 -48.86
N ILE A 353 -5.16 12.74 -50.18
CA ILE A 353 -4.19 13.27 -51.14
C ILE A 353 -4.74 14.57 -51.70
N LYS A 354 -3.95 15.64 -51.61
CA LYS A 354 -4.24 16.91 -52.27
C LYS A 354 -3.39 17.01 -53.52
N VAL A 355 -4.01 16.90 -54.69
CA VAL A 355 -3.34 17.03 -55.99
C VAL A 355 -3.70 18.38 -56.58
N ALA A 356 -2.69 19.17 -56.95
CA ALA A 356 -2.90 20.40 -57.71
C ALA A 356 -3.03 20.03 -59.19
N ILE A 357 -4.23 20.15 -59.73
CA ILE A 357 -4.49 19.93 -61.16
C ILE A 357 -4.27 21.27 -61.86
N THR A 358 -3.36 21.28 -62.82
CA THR A 358 -3.10 22.43 -63.69
C THR A 358 -4.06 22.40 -64.87
N ASN A 359 -4.86 23.45 -65.02
CA ASN A 359 -5.75 23.60 -66.18
C ASN A 359 -5.34 24.86 -66.96
N ARG A 360 -5.10 24.72 -68.27
CA ARG A 360 -4.52 25.77 -69.14
C ARG A 360 -5.34 27.07 -69.19
N THR A 361 -6.60 27.05 -68.78
CA THR A 361 -7.53 28.19 -68.83
C THR A 361 -7.97 28.72 -67.46
N GLN A 362 -7.78 27.97 -66.36
CA GLN A 362 -8.34 28.29 -65.04
C GLN A 362 -7.32 28.35 -63.88
N GLY A 363 -6.03 28.07 -64.14
CA GLY A 363 -4.97 28.12 -63.11
C GLY A 363 -4.84 26.82 -62.30
N TYR A 364 -4.29 26.90 -61.08
CA TYR A 364 -4.12 25.76 -60.17
C TYR A 364 -5.40 25.51 -59.38
N THR A 365 -6.05 24.37 -59.62
CA THR A 365 -7.17 23.90 -58.79
C THR A 365 -6.71 22.77 -57.89
N ILE A 366 -6.82 22.93 -56.57
CA ILE A 366 -6.47 21.89 -55.59
C ILE A 366 -7.66 20.93 -55.48
N ARG A 367 -7.48 19.69 -55.93
CA ARG A 367 -8.43 18.60 -55.75
C ARG A 367 -8.00 17.77 -54.55
N THR A 368 -8.92 17.51 -53.62
CA THR A 368 -8.68 16.66 -52.46
C THR A 368 -9.38 15.33 -52.72
N ASP A 369 -8.61 14.28 -52.98
CA ASP A 369 -9.15 12.92 -53.10
C ASP A 369 -8.97 12.22 -51.75
N ILE A 370 -10.09 11.76 -51.17
CA ILE A 370 -10.16 11.12 -49.86
C ILE A 370 -10.37 9.63 -50.10
N ARG A 371 -9.43 8.80 -49.66
CA ARG A 371 -9.53 7.33 -49.73
C ARG A 371 -9.84 6.78 -48.35
N TYR A 372 -11.03 6.19 -48.22
CA TYR A 372 -11.50 5.51 -47.01
C TYR A 372 -11.03 4.05 -46.99
N GLN A 373 -11.01 3.42 -45.81
CA GLN A 373 -10.55 2.03 -45.65
C GLN A 373 -11.41 0.99 -46.39
N ASN A 374 -12.59 1.39 -46.86
CA ASN A 374 -13.47 0.55 -47.68
C ASN A 374 -13.02 0.46 -49.15
N LEU A 375 -12.03 1.22 -49.60
CA LEU A 375 -11.56 1.21 -50.99
C LEU A 375 -10.25 0.41 -51.10
N THR A 376 -10.30 -0.74 -51.78
CA THR A 376 -9.10 -1.53 -52.12
C THR A 376 -8.82 -1.44 -53.61
N THR A 377 -7.56 -1.45 -54.02
CA THR A 377 -7.18 -1.40 -55.43
C THR A 377 -6.93 -2.81 -55.95
N ASP A 378 -7.62 -3.19 -57.03
CA ASP A 378 -7.43 -4.50 -57.67
C ASP A 378 -6.06 -4.61 -58.38
N ALA A 379 -5.67 -5.82 -58.78
CA ALA A 379 -4.46 -6.07 -59.58
C ALA A 379 -4.43 -5.30 -60.92
N SER A 380 -5.60 -4.80 -61.36
CA SER A 380 -5.81 -3.99 -62.55
C SER A 380 -5.74 -2.46 -62.30
N GLY A 381 -5.52 -2.02 -61.05
CA GLY A 381 -5.42 -0.60 -60.70
C GLY A 381 -6.76 0.13 -60.53
N VAL A 382 -7.89 -0.59 -60.53
CA VAL A 382 -9.24 -0.04 -60.31
C VAL A 382 -9.62 -0.16 -58.84
N ASP A 383 -10.18 0.91 -58.26
CA ASP A 383 -10.64 0.94 -56.88
C ASP A 383 -11.98 0.17 -56.75
N ILE A 384 -12.02 -0.84 -55.87
CA ILE A 384 -13.19 -1.65 -55.53
C ILE A 384 -13.66 -1.28 -54.13
N GLU A 385 -14.96 -1.03 -53.96
CA GLU A 385 -15.57 -0.80 -52.65
C GLU A 385 -15.87 -2.12 -51.91
N LEU A 386 -15.41 -2.20 -50.67
CA LEU A 386 -15.64 -3.27 -49.72
C LEU A 386 -16.96 -2.98 -48.97
N PRO A 387 -18.04 -3.74 -49.21
CA PRO A 387 -19.37 -3.40 -48.69
C PRO A 387 -19.54 -3.59 -47.16
N TYR A 388 -18.55 -4.16 -46.46
CA TYR A 388 -18.58 -4.41 -45.02
C TYR A 388 -18.03 -3.24 -44.18
N ILE A 389 -17.18 -2.37 -44.74
CA ILE A 389 -16.70 -1.17 -44.05
C ILE A 389 -17.59 0.00 -44.48
N MET A 390 -18.51 0.42 -43.62
CA MET A 390 -19.44 1.52 -43.90
C MET A 390 -19.05 2.78 -43.10
N PRO A 391 -18.18 3.66 -43.64
CA PRO A 391 -17.64 4.81 -42.92
C PRO A 391 -18.74 5.77 -42.42
N ASP A 392 -19.79 5.99 -43.20
CA ASP A 392 -20.92 6.85 -42.82
C ASP A 392 -21.77 6.28 -41.68
N LYS A 393 -21.92 4.95 -41.62
CA LYS A 393 -22.66 4.28 -40.54
C LYS A 393 -21.81 4.18 -39.28
N ALA A 394 -20.51 3.90 -39.41
CA ALA A 394 -19.57 3.86 -38.31
C ALA A 394 -19.41 5.24 -37.65
N LEU A 395 -19.33 6.32 -38.44
CA LEU A 395 -19.29 7.69 -37.94
C LEU A 395 -20.56 8.05 -37.16
N LYS A 396 -21.74 7.74 -37.71
CA LYS A 396 -23.02 7.97 -37.03
C LYS A 396 -23.11 7.13 -35.75
N LEU A 397 -22.76 5.84 -35.81
CA LEU A 397 -22.80 4.93 -34.67
C LEU A 397 -21.83 5.35 -33.56
N GLY A 398 -20.62 5.78 -33.89
CA GLY A 398 -19.63 6.25 -32.93
C GLY A 398 -20.06 7.56 -32.26
N VAL A 399 -20.49 8.56 -33.03
CA VAL A 399 -20.92 9.86 -32.47
C VAL A 399 -22.21 9.74 -31.67
N TRP A 400 -23.25 9.09 -32.23
CA TRP A 400 -24.50 8.86 -31.50
C TRP A 400 -24.31 7.89 -30.33
N GLY A 401 -23.45 6.88 -30.45
CA GLY A 401 -23.13 5.94 -29.37
C GLY A 401 -22.45 6.62 -28.20
N ILE A 402 -21.47 7.50 -28.45
CA ILE A 402 -20.81 8.30 -27.40
C ILE A 402 -21.78 9.33 -26.80
N LEU A 403 -22.65 9.95 -27.61
CA LEU A 403 -23.65 10.88 -27.07
C LEU A 403 -24.68 10.17 -26.19
N LEU A 404 -25.19 9.03 -26.65
CA LEU A 404 -26.23 8.27 -25.98
C LEU A 404 -25.72 7.61 -24.71
N ILE A 405 -24.43 7.26 -24.62
CA ILE A 405 -23.83 6.70 -23.41
C ILE A 405 -23.52 7.74 -22.32
N CYS A 406 -23.34 9.02 -22.69
CA CYS A 406 -23.11 10.08 -21.71
C CYS A 406 -24.29 10.30 -20.76
N VAL A 407 -25.53 10.17 -21.26
CA VAL A 407 -26.75 10.34 -20.46
C VAL A 407 -26.88 9.29 -19.34
N PRO A 408 -26.83 7.96 -19.61
CA PRO A 408 -26.88 6.94 -18.57
C PRO A 408 -25.62 6.98 -17.68
N PHE A 409 -24.46 7.37 -18.21
CA PHE A 409 -23.26 7.57 -17.40
C PHE A 409 -23.50 8.63 -16.29
N ALA A 410 -24.05 9.79 -16.64
CA ALA A 410 -24.34 10.86 -15.67
C ALA A 410 -25.36 10.42 -14.60
N ILE A 411 -26.39 9.66 -15.01
CA ILE A 411 -27.39 9.11 -14.08
C ILE A 411 -26.73 8.13 -13.11
N VAL A 412 -25.91 7.20 -13.62
CA VAL A 412 -25.24 6.19 -12.80
C VAL A 412 -24.21 6.84 -11.86
N ASP A 413 -23.48 7.85 -12.29
CA ASP A 413 -22.53 8.59 -11.44
C ASP A 413 -23.25 9.29 -10.27
N PHE A 414 -24.40 9.91 -10.55
CA PHE A 414 -25.24 10.49 -9.50
C PHE A 414 -25.76 9.43 -8.52
N LEU A 415 -26.29 8.30 -9.03
CA LEU A 415 -26.72 7.18 -8.19
C LEU A 415 -25.57 6.64 -7.33
N MET A 416 -24.37 6.56 -7.91
CA MET A 416 -23.18 6.08 -7.21
C MET A 416 -22.85 6.97 -6.02
N GLY A 417 -22.83 8.29 -6.21
CA GLY A 417 -22.63 9.26 -5.14
C GLY A 417 -23.70 9.13 -4.04
N TYR A 418 -24.98 9.04 -4.43
CA TYR A 418 -26.10 8.93 -3.49
C TYR A 418 -26.02 7.66 -2.60
N PHE A 419 -25.86 6.48 -3.21
CA PHE A 419 -25.80 5.21 -2.46
C PHE A 419 -24.58 5.15 -1.55
N GLN A 420 -23.44 5.63 -2.04
CA GLN A 420 -22.20 5.63 -1.29
C GLN A 420 -22.27 6.58 -0.08
N SER A 421 -22.73 7.82 -0.25
CA SER A 421 -22.91 8.76 0.86
C SER A 421 -23.90 8.24 1.90
N THR A 422 -24.99 7.59 1.45
CA THR A 422 -25.97 6.96 2.34
C THR A 422 -25.36 5.80 3.14
N MET A 423 -24.56 4.95 2.50
CA MET A 423 -23.85 3.85 3.15
C MET A 423 -22.89 4.38 4.24
N ILE A 424 -22.11 5.42 3.91
CA ILE A 424 -21.15 6.02 4.86
C ILE A 424 -21.90 6.64 6.05
N ALA A 425 -22.94 7.43 5.80
CA ALA A 425 -23.74 8.05 6.86
C ALA A 425 -24.33 7.02 7.83
N LYS A 426 -24.94 5.95 7.30
CA LYS A 426 -25.49 4.86 8.12
C LYS A 426 -24.39 4.10 8.88
N ALA A 427 -23.22 3.93 8.29
CA ALA A 427 -22.09 3.30 8.99
C ALA A 427 -21.61 4.17 10.16
N THR A 428 -21.52 5.48 9.97
CA THR A 428 -21.12 6.46 11.01
C THR A 428 -22.13 6.53 12.14
N GLU A 429 -23.42 6.59 11.81
CA GLU A 429 -24.50 6.54 12.79
C GLU A 429 -24.41 5.28 13.67
N ARG A 430 -24.25 4.10 13.05
CA ARG A 430 -24.14 2.83 13.79
C ARG A 430 -22.90 2.76 14.65
N LEU A 431 -21.76 3.28 14.17
CA LEU A 431 -20.53 3.33 14.96
C LEU A 431 -20.74 4.23 16.18
N GLN A 432 -21.33 5.41 16.00
CA GLN A 432 -21.65 6.33 17.10
C GLN A 432 -22.63 5.70 18.10
N ALA A 433 -23.71 5.09 17.63
CA ALA A 433 -24.71 4.44 18.47
C ALA A 433 -24.14 3.23 19.23
N SER A 434 -23.34 2.39 18.57
CA SER A 434 -22.71 1.23 19.21
C SER A 434 -21.71 1.69 20.26
N LEU A 435 -20.89 2.69 19.95
CA LEU A 435 -19.90 3.23 20.86
C LEU A 435 -20.56 3.90 22.08
N LEU A 436 -21.64 4.65 21.88
CA LEU A 436 -22.44 5.22 22.96
C LEU A 436 -23.05 4.12 23.85
N LYS A 437 -23.67 3.11 23.25
CA LYS A 437 -24.25 1.97 23.98
C LYS A 437 -23.19 1.21 24.78
N THR A 438 -22.03 0.95 24.18
CA THR A 438 -20.92 0.26 24.84
C THR A 438 -20.41 1.08 26.01
N ILE A 439 -20.16 2.38 25.84
CA ILE A 439 -19.69 3.26 26.92
C ILE A 439 -20.70 3.29 28.07
N LEU A 440 -22.00 3.46 27.79
CA LEU A 440 -23.04 3.48 28.82
C LEU A 440 -23.19 2.15 29.58
N ALA A 441 -22.78 1.03 28.99
CA ALA A 441 -22.85 -0.29 29.62
C ALA A 441 -21.59 -0.66 30.42
N GLN A 442 -20.52 0.13 30.39
CA GLN A 442 -19.28 -0.14 31.11
C GLN A 442 -19.42 0.10 32.63
N PRO A 443 -18.69 -0.65 33.48
CA PRO A 443 -18.76 -0.48 34.93
C PRO A 443 -18.15 0.86 35.36
N THR A 444 -18.53 1.32 36.55
CA THR A 444 -18.04 2.59 37.15
C THR A 444 -16.52 2.69 37.21
N LEU A 445 -15.83 1.54 37.32
CA LEU A 445 -14.37 1.43 37.33
C LEU A 445 -13.73 1.89 36.00
N PHE A 446 -14.41 1.70 34.85
CA PHE A 446 -13.95 2.22 33.56
C PHE A 446 -13.97 3.75 33.52
N PHE A 447 -14.98 4.37 34.13
CA PHE A 447 -15.13 5.83 34.22
C PHE A 447 -14.18 6.45 35.24
N SER A 448 -13.84 5.77 36.33
CA SER A 448 -12.83 6.27 37.28
C SER A 448 -11.41 6.22 36.71
N GLN A 449 -11.16 5.35 35.72
CA GLN A 449 -9.84 5.17 35.11
C GLN A 449 -9.55 6.09 33.92
N ARG A 450 -10.57 6.70 33.30
CA ARG A 450 -10.41 7.62 32.17
C ARG A 450 -10.95 9.00 32.51
N THR A 451 -10.25 10.04 32.05
CA THR A 451 -10.75 11.41 32.22
C THR A 451 -11.96 11.63 31.32
N GLU A 452 -12.94 12.42 31.79
CA GLU A 452 -14.11 12.80 30.98
C GLU A 452 -13.70 13.45 29.65
N GLY A 453 -12.59 14.20 29.66
CA GLY A 453 -12.00 14.78 28.46
C GLY A 453 -11.58 13.75 27.41
N ASP A 454 -11.02 12.61 27.83
CA ASP A 454 -10.60 11.56 26.91
C ASP A 454 -11.78 10.91 26.17
N LEU A 455 -12.87 10.67 26.90
CA LEU A 455 -14.14 10.20 26.34
C LEU A 455 -14.75 11.23 25.37
N ASN A 456 -14.72 12.51 25.71
CA ASN A 456 -15.21 13.56 24.82
C ASN A 456 -14.36 13.69 23.54
N ASN A 457 -13.02 13.57 23.66
CA ASN A 457 -12.12 13.57 22.52
C ASN A 457 -12.37 12.37 21.58
N LEU A 458 -12.76 11.21 22.12
CA LEU A 458 -13.15 10.05 21.35
C LEU A 458 -14.32 10.37 20.40
N PHE A 459 -15.39 11.00 20.91
CA PHE A 459 -16.56 11.35 20.11
C PHE A 459 -16.33 12.54 19.17
N GLN A 460 -15.64 13.59 19.61
CA GLN A 460 -15.45 14.80 18.79
C GLN A 460 -14.36 14.62 17.73
N SER A 461 -13.30 13.89 18.05
CA SER A 461 -12.04 13.91 17.30
C SER A 461 -11.80 12.59 16.56
N ASP A 462 -11.93 11.45 17.26
CA ASP A 462 -11.67 10.14 16.65
C ASP A 462 -12.78 9.72 15.69
N VAL A 463 -14.04 9.90 16.07
CA VAL A 463 -15.19 9.61 15.17
C VAL A 463 -15.17 10.49 13.92
N ALA A 464 -14.84 11.78 14.06
CA ALA A 464 -14.71 12.69 12.91
C ALA A 464 -13.60 12.23 11.95
N ARG A 465 -12.46 11.78 12.47
CA ARG A 465 -11.37 11.21 11.65
C ARG A 465 -11.76 9.92 10.94
N VAL A 466 -12.53 9.05 11.59
CA VAL A 466 -13.06 7.83 10.95
C VAL A 466 -14.11 8.16 9.89
N ASN A 467 -14.97 9.14 10.13
CA ASN A 467 -15.92 9.59 9.12
C ASN A 467 -15.17 10.15 7.89
N ALA A 468 -14.16 11.01 8.09
CA ALA A 468 -13.32 11.50 7.00
C ALA A 468 -12.60 10.37 6.24
N LEU A 469 -12.19 9.31 6.94
CA LEU A 469 -11.64 8.10 6.33
C LEU A 469 -12.66 7.38 5.44
N TRP A 470 -13.90 7.21 5.90
CA TRP A 470 -14.94 6.54 5.12
C TRP A 470 -15.42 7.37 3.93
N GLN A 471 -15.43 8.70 4.05
CA GLN A 471 -15.71 9.63 2.95
C GLN A 471 -14.67 9.57 1.84
N ALA A 472 -13.42 9.20 2.14
CA ALA A 472 -12.39 8.98 1.13
C ALA A 472 -12.63 7.74 0.23
N ASN A 473 -13.73 7.01 0.46
CA ASN A 473 -14.31 5.96 -0.38
C ASN A 473 -13.34 4.93 -0.97
N LEU A 474 -13.18 3.84 -0.24
CA LEU A 474 -12.41 2.68 -0.70
C LEU A 474 -13.12 1.84 -1.79
N MET A 475 -14.45 1.88 -1.87
CA MET A 475 -15.19 0.90 -2.68
C MET A 475 -15.05 1.18 -4.18
N HIS A 476 -15.17 2.44 -4.59
CA HIS A 476 -15.11 2.81 -6.00
C HIS A 476 -13.76 2.47 -6.66
N PRO A 477 -12.61 2.84 -6.08
CA PRO A 477 -11.32 2.51 -6.68
C PRO A 477 -11.11 1.01 -6.82
N ILE A 478 -11.44 0.21 -5.82
CA ILE A 478 -11.20 -1.24 -5.85
C ILE A 478 -12.03 -1.92 -6.94
N VAL A 479 -13.34 -1.63 -6.98
CA VAL A 479 -14.23 -2.26 -7.97
C VAL A 479 -13.90 -1.77 -9.38
N SER A 480 -13.54 -0.49 -9.54
CA SER A 480 -13.12 0.08 -10.82
C SER A 480 -11.79 -0.52 -11.32
N ILE A 481 -10.82 -0.75 -10.42
CA ILE A 481 -9.58 -1.47 -10.72
C ILE A 481 -9.89 -2.89 -11.20
N MET A 482 -10.71 -3.64 -10.44
CA MET A 482 -11.02 -5.02 -10.79
C MET A 482 -11.73 -5.13 -12.14
N SER A 483 -12.81 -4.38 -12.34
CA SER A 483 -13.56 -4.37 -13.60
C SER A 483 -12.73 -3.85 -14.76
N GLY A 484 -12.05 -2.71 -14.60
CA GLY A 484 -11.20 -2.11 -15.63
C GLY A 484 -10.09 -3.06 -16.10
N PHE A 485 -9.40 -3.74 -15.19
CA PHE A 485 -8.41 -4.75 -15.56
C PHE A 485 -9.03 -6.02 -16.14
N SER A 486 -10.19 -6.48 -15.67
CA SER A 486 -10.89 -7.62 -16.28
C SER A 486 -11.24 -7.36 -17.75
N PHE A 487 -11.73 -6.16 -18.07
CA PHE A 487 -12.00 -5.76 -19.46
C PHE A 487 -10.72 -5.58 -20.27
N LEU A 488 -9.67 -4.97 -19.69
CA LEU A 488 -8.40 -4.83 -20.38
C LEU A 488 -7.75 -6.18 -20.70
N ILE A 489 -7.87 -7.17 -19.82
CA ILE A 489 -7.43 -8.56 -20.06
C ILE A 489 -8.25 -9.24 -21.17
N TYR A 490 -9.53 -8.89 -21.32
CA TYR A 490 -10.36 -9.43 -22.39
C TYR A 490 -9.95 -8.91 -23.78
N PHE A 491 -9.65 -7.60 -23.89
CA PHE A 491 -9.23 -6.98 -25.15
C PHE A 491 -7.79 -7.34 -25.51
N GLU A 492 -6.84 -7.05 -24.63
CA GLU A 492 -5.41 -7.28 -24.86
C GLU A 492 -4.81 -7.95 -23.61
N PRO A 493 -4.84 -9.29 -23.55
CA PRO A 493 -4.42 -10.03 -22.36
C PRO A 493 -2.98 -9.71 -21.93
N SER A 494 -2.09 -9.45 -22.90
CA SER A 494 -0.67 -9.22 -22.67
C SER A 494 -0.40 -7.94 -21.85
N VAL A 495 -0.98 -6.81 -22.29
CA VAL A 495 -0.87 -5.50 -21.66
C VAL A 495 -1.68 -5.48 -20.36
N GLY A 496 -2.89 -6.06 -20.37
CA GLY A 496 -3.77 -6.09 -19.21
C GLY A 496 -3.15 -6.73 -17.97
N MET A 497 -2.52 -7.90 -18.12
CA MET A 497 -1.88 -8.60 -17.00
C MET A 497 -0.66 -7.84 -16.44
N VAL A 498 0.15 -7.22 -17.31
CA VAL A 498 1.31 -6.42 -16.89
C VAL A 498 0.88 -5.18 -16.13
N CYS A 499 -0.16 -4.49 -16.63
CA CYS A 499 -0.70 -3.29 -15.98
C CYS A 499 -1.35 -3.60 -14.63
N LEU A 500 -2.08 -4.72 -14.52
CA LEU A 500 -2.64 -5.20 -13.25
C LEU A 500 -1.52 -5.48 -12.25
N GLY A 501 -0.48 -6.21 -12.69
CA GLY A 501 0.69 -6.51 -11.86
C GLY A 501 1.35 -5.24 -11.34
N PHE A 502 1.58 -4.25 -12.21
CA PHE A 502 2.19 -2.99 -11.82
C PHE A 502 1.34 -2.16 -10.86
N ALA A 503 0.03 -2.05 -11.11
CA ALA A 503 -0.90 -1.35 -10.24
C ALA A 503 -0.93 -1.97 -8.82
N ALA A 504 -1.02 -3.30 -8.73
CA ALA A 504 -0.98 -4.00 -7.45
C ALA A 504 0.36 -3.79 -6.71
N MET A 505 1.46 -3.76 -7.47
CA MET A 505 2.81 -3.52 -6.97
C MET A 505 2.97 -2.13 -6.34
N ILE A 506 2.61 -1.06 -7.06
CA ILE A 506 2.75 0.33 -6.57
C ILE A 506 1.95 0.52 -5.27
N VAL A 507 0.71 0.05 -5.25
CA VAL A 507 -0.19 0.21 -4.10
C VAL A 507 0.39 -0.46 -2.85
N SER A 508 1.21 -1.49 -2.99
CA SER A 508 1.81 -2.21 -1.87
C SER A 508 3.22 -1.77 -1.46
N SER A 509 3.96 -1.14 -2.37
CA SER A 509 5.41 -0.93 -2.24
C SER A 509 5.82 0.42 -1.67
N GLY A 510 4.87 1.36 -1.52
CA GLY A 510 5.14 2.67 -0.93
C GLY A 510 5.61 2.61 0.54
N PRO A 511 6.19 3.70 1.08
CA PRO A 511 6.72 3.78 2.45
C PRO A 511 5.64 3.83 3.55
N GLN A 512 4.57 3.04 3.39
CA GLN A 512 3.37 3.02 4.22
C GLN A 512 3.67 2.66 5.67
N GLY A 513 4.62 1.74 5.92
CA GLY A 513 4.99 1.34 7.28
C GLY A 513 5.68 2.46 8.07
N TYR A 514 6.49 3.29 7.41
CA TYR A 514 7.13 4.43 8.07
C TYR A 514 6.10 5.54 8.34
N ALA A 515 5.24 5.82 7.37
CA ALA A 515 4.13 6.76 7.53
C ALA A 515 3.17 6.35 8.65
N SER A 516 2.82 5.07 8.75
CA SER A 516 1.98 4.52 9.84
C SER A 516 2.60 4.69 11.22
N LYS A 517 3.92 4.44 11.35
CA LYS A 517 4.62 4.67 12.62
C LYS A 517 4.58 6.13 13.06
N LYS A 518 4.76 7.07 12.11
CA LYS A 518 4.66 8.51 12.39
C LYS A 518 3.24 8.97 12.69
N SER A 519 2.25 8.36 12.04
CA SER A 519 0.84 8.58 12.36
C SER A 519 0.48 8.14 13.79
N LYS A 520 0.96 6.97 14.23
CA LYS A 520 0.76 6.51 15.62
C LYS A 520 1.41 7.45 16.64
N ASP A 521 2.65 7.91 16.37
CA ASP A 521 3.35 8.88 17.24
C ASP A 521 2.55 10.20 17.37
N PHE A 522 2.02 10.71 16.26
CA PHE A 522 1.13 11.86 16.29
C PHE A 522 -0.17 11.59 17.07
N GLY A 523 -0.84 10.46 16.83
CA GLY A 523 -2.09 10.11 17.49
C GLY A 523 -1.96 10.05 19.03
N SER A 524 -0.90 9.41 19.52
CA SER A 524 -0.60 9.33 20.95
C SER A 524 -0.34 10.72 21.58
N LYS A 525 0.53 11.52 20.94
CA LYS A 525 0.85 12.87 21.41
C LYS A 525 -0.38 13.79 21.37
N ASN A 526 -1.19 13.70 20.32
CA ASN A 526 -2.40 14.51 20.18
C ASN A 526 -3.42 14.19 21.28
N ALA A 527 -3.61 12.90 21.62
CA ALA A 527 -4.49 12.49 22.70
C ALA A 527 -4.00 13.02 24.07
N TYR A 528 -2.69 12.89 24.34
CA TYR A 528 -2.08 13.41 25.57
C TYR A 528 -2.25 14.94 25.71
N VAL A 529 -1.90 15.71 24.66
CA VAL A 529 -2.04 17.18 24.67
C VAL A 529 -3.50 17.59 24.84
N SER A 530 -4.42 16.93 24.14
CA SER A 530 -5.85 17.26 24.21
C SER A 530 -6.43 17.02 25.60
N ALA A 531 -6.08 15.88 26.21
CA ALA A 531 -6.50 15.56 27.57
C ALA A 531 -5.90 16.52 28.60
N GLU A 532 -4.61 16.84 28.47
CA GLU A 532 -3.93 17.80 29.35
C GLU A 532 -4.57 19.21 29.26
N PHE A 533 -4.90 19.65 28.05
CA PHE A 533 -5.54 20.94 27.81
C PHE A 533 -6.96 21.00 28.37
N GLN A 534 -7.78 19.96 28.13
CA GLN A 534 -9.13 19.88 28.70
C GLN A 534 -9.11 19.84 30.22
N ASN A 535 -8.21 19.05 30.83
CA ASN A 535 -8.05 18.98 32.28
C ASN A 535 -7.61 20.34 32.86
N ALA A 536 -6.70 21.05 32.19
CA ALA A 536 -6.25 22.38 32.61
C ALA A 536 -7.38 23.41 32.58
N ILE A 537 -8.23 23.40 31.54
CA ILE A 537 -9.38 24.31 31.45
C ILE A 537 -10.45 23.96 32.49
N ALA A 538 -10.73 22.68 32.70
CA ALA A 538 -11.67 22.25 33.74
C ALA A 538 -11.22 22.74 35.14
N CYS A 539 -9.91 22.72 35.42
CA CYS A 539 -9.32 23.19 36.68
C CYS A 539 -9.00 24.71 36.73
N GLN A 540 -9.37 25.48 35.70
CA GLN A 540 -8.95 26.87 35.53
C GLN A 540 -9.41 27.79 36.67
N LYS A 541 -10.63 27.61 37.17
CA LYS A 541 -11.20 28.48 38.23
C LYS A 541 -10.66 28.19 39.64
N VAL A 542 -10.33 26.93 39.95
CA VAL A 542 -10.06 26.49 41.34
C VAL A 542 -8.56 26.36 41.62
N VAL A 543 -7.76 25.90 40.66
CA VAL A 543 -6.33 25.58 40.91
C VAL A 543 -5.41 26.55 40.15
N VAL A 544 -5.69 26.83 38.88
CA VAL A 544 -4.74 27.58 38.03
C VAL A 544 -4.66 29.06 38.43
N ARG A 545 -5.82 29.68 38.73
CA ARG A 545 -5.90 31.10 39.09
C ARG A 545 -5.61 31.38 40.57
N ALA A 546 -5.90 30.42 41.46
CA ALA A 546 -5.67 30.55 42.90
C ALA A 546 -4.20 30.38 43.29
N TYR A 547 -3.46 29.51 42.59
CA TYR A 547 -2.04 29.24 42.87
C TYR A 547 -1.06 30.00 41.95
N SER A 548 -1.54 30.88 41.07
CA SER A 548 -0.71 31.65 40.11
C SER A 548 0.25 30.80 39.26
N ILE A 549 -0.16 29.58 38.85
CA ILE A 549 0.68 28.61 38.11
C ILE A 549 0.61 28.85 36.58
N GLN A 550 -0.04 29.92 36.14
CA GLN A 550 -0.34 30.21 34.74
C GLN A 550 0.90 30.19 33.85
N ASP A 551 1.99 30.85 34.25
CA ASP A 551 3.21 30.93 33.44
C ASP A 551 3.91 29.58 33.27
N LYS A 552 3.94 28.77 34.34
CA LYS A 552 4.53 27.42 34.29
C LYS A 552 3.70 26.48 33.41
N LEU A 553 2.38 26.60 33.45
CA LEU A 553 1.46 25.81 32.63
C LEU A 553 1.56 26.22 31.16
N LEU A 554 1.66 27.52 30.87
CA LEU A 554 1.91 28.05 29.53
C LEU A 554 3.23 27.53 28.95
N ALA A 555 4.32 27.59 29.73
CA ALA A 555 5.62 27.07 29.30
C ALA A 555 5.57 25.56 29.00
N LYS A 556 4.81 24.79 29.79
CA LYS A 556 4.59 23.36 29.55
C LYS A 556 3.79 23.13 28.26
N PHE A 557 2.68 23.86 28.07
CA PHE A 557 1.87 23.75 26.87
C PHE A 557 2.62 24.15 25.60
N ASP A 558 3.47 25.18 25.66
CA ASP A 558 4.27 25.60 24.51
C ASP A 558 5.23 24.48 24.07
N LYS A 559 5.93 23.86 25.03
CA LYS A 559 6.82 22.72 24.77
C LYS A 559 6.07 21.50 24.20
N THR A 560 4.91 21.16 24.76
CA THR A 560 4.11 20.02 24.28
C THR A 560 3.52 20.30 22.89
N THR A 561 3.07 21.54 22.64
CA THR A 561 2.52 21.97 21.35
C THR A 561 3.60 22.01 20.27
N GLN A 562 4.80 22.47 20.58
CA GLN A 562 5.93 22.46 19.66
C GLN A 562 6.30 21.03 19.24
N THR A 563 6.26 20.08 20.18
CA THR A 563 6.48 18.66 19.91
C THR A 563 5.37 18.08 19.04
N LEU A 564 4.10 18.43 19.31
CA LEU A 564 2.95 18.01 18.50
C LEU A 564 3.04 18.55 17.07
N LYS A 565 3.43 19.81 16.89
CA LYS A 565 3.64 20.45 15.59
C LYS A 565 4.67 19.69 14.75
N GLN A 566 5.81 19.32 15.35
CA GLN A 566 6.84 18.53 14.66
C GLN A 566 6.32 17.13 14.27
N SER A 567 5.60 16.45 15.17
CA SER A 567 4.99 15.15 14.87
C SER A 567 3.91 15.23 13.80
N GLN A 568 3.11 16.31 13.77
CA GLN A 568 2.09 16.54 12.74
C GLN A 568 2.72 16.77 11.36
N PHE A 569 3.71 17.66 11.28
CA PHE A 569 4.45 17.90 10.03
C PHE A 569 5.05 16.60 9.48
N LEU A 570 5.68 15.81 10.35
CA LEU A 570 6.30 14.56 9.93
C LEU A 570 5.27 13.53 9.47
N LYS A 571 4.12 13.44 10.14
CA LYS A 571 3.00 12.59 9.70
C LYS A 571 2.53 13.01 8.30
N ASP A 572 2.19 14.28 8.12
CA ASP A 572 1.61 14.79 6.87
C ASP A 572 2.60 14.71 5.72
N PHE A 573 3.88 14.99 5.98
CA PHE A 573 4.97 14.84 5.00
C PHE A 573 5.09 13.40 4.50
N TRP A 574 5.26 12.42 5.40
CA TRP A 574 5.45 11.02 5.00
C TRP A 574 4.21 10.42 4.37
N ALA A 575 3.02 10.84 4.80
CA ALA A 575 1.77 10.42 4.19
C ALA A 575 1.61 11.04 2.78
N GLY A 576 2.03 12.30 2.58
CA GLY A 576 2.07 12.95 1.27
C GLY A 576 3.07 12.30 0.30
N VAL A 577 4.26 11.93 0.78
CA VAL A 577 5.26 11.20 -0.01
C VAL A 577 4.71 9.88 -0.56
N VAL A 578 3.89 9.15 0.21
CA VAL A 578 3.23 7.93 -0.27
C VAL A 578 2.33 8.22 -1.48
N GLN A 579 1.55 9.31 -1.43
CA GLN A 579 0.67 9.67 -2.54
C GLN A 579 1.48 10.09 -3.78
N ILE A 580 2.45 10.99 -3.63
CA ILE A 580 3.32 11.45 -4.75
C ILE A 580 4.04 10.27 -5.41
N TYR A 581 4.48 9.30 -4.61
CA TYR A 581 5.10 8.08 -5.12
C TYR A 581 4.15 7.27 -6.01
N VAL A 582 2.91 7.05 -5.57
CA VAL A 582 1.90 6.31 -6.34
C VAL A 582 1.58 7.04 -7.64
N ASP A 583 1.36 8.35 -7.57
CA ASP A 583 0.98 9.17 -8.72
C ASP A 583 2.09 9.24 -9.77
N SER A 584 3.33 9.50 -9.33
CA SER A 584 4.48 9.63 -10.23
C SER A 584 4.85 8.30 -10.89
N ALA A 585 4.81 7.20 -10.13
CA ALA A 585 5.13 5.88 -10.66
C ALA A 585 4.07 5.41 -11.67
N MET A 586 2.80 5.72 -11.43
CA MET A 586 1.73 5.38 -12.36
C MET A 586 1.82 6.20 -13.65
N PHE A 587 2.08 7.51 -13.55
CA PHE A 587 2.29 8.36 -14.73
C PHE A 587 3.45 7.87 -15.60
N PHE A 588 4.60 7.58 -14.98
CA PHE A 588 5.77 7.06 -15.69
C PHE A 588 5.46 5.76 -16.43
N PHE A 589 4.74 4.84 -15.80
CA PHE A 589 4.38 3.56 -16.41
C PHE A 589 3.38 3.70 -17.56
N VAL A 590 2.35 4.53 -17.41
CA VAL A 590 1.41 4.81 -18.50
C VAL A 590 2.13 5.40 -19.70
N ALA A 591 3.10 6.32 -19.48
CA ALA A 591 3.92 6.87 -20.56
C ALA A 591 4.77 5.80 -21.27
N VAL A 592 5.45 4.93 -20.51
CA VAL A 592 6.26 3.83 -21.06
C VAL A 592 5.39 2.86 -21.87
N MET A 593 4.23 2.47 -21.35
CA MET A 593 3.32 1.54 -22.03
C MET A 593 2.64 2.17 -23.26
N THR A 594 2.36 3.47 -23.23
CA THR A 594 1.88 4.22 -24.41
C THR A 594 2.94 4.24 -25.50
N ALA A 595 4.21 4.47 -25.17
CA ALA A 595 5.32 4.40 -26.13
C ALA A 595 5.49 2.98 -26.70
N ALA A 596 5.28 1.96 -25.87
CA ALA A 596 5.33 0.56 -26.29
C ALA A 596 4.21 0.22 -27.29
N LEU A 597 2.98 0.63 -27.00
CA LEU A 597 1.83 0.48 -27.90
C LEU A 597 2.05 1.24 -29.22
N ALA A 598 2.60 2.45 -29.19
CA ALA A 598 2.90 3.22 -30.40
C ALA A 598 3.93 2.51 -31.29
N THR A 599 4.90 1.82 -30.69
CA THR A 599 5.88 1.02 -31.42
C THR A 599 5.23 -0.20 -32.11
N LYS A 600 4.21 -0.81 -31.48
CA LYS A 600 3.44 -1.92 -32.09
C LYS A 600 2.61 -1.44 -33.27
N VAL A 601 2.02 -0.24 -33.20
CA VAL A 601 1.32 0.38 -34.34
C VAL A 601 2.28 0.63 -35.49
N TYR A 602 3.48 1.16 -35.21
CA TYR A 602 4.50 1.40 -36.25
C TYR A 602 4.90 0.11 -36.99
N ARG A 603 4.87 -1.03 -36.30
CA ARG A 603 5.15 -2.36 -36.88
C ARG A 603 3.93 -3.03 -37.54
N ALA A 604 2.79 -2.36 -37.58
CA ALA A 604 1.51 -2.87 -38.10
C ALA A 604 0.98 -4.11 -37.36
N ASP A 605 1.33 -4.27 -36.08
CA ASP A 605 0.82 -5.38 -35.25
C ASP A 605 -0.55 -5.08 -34.64
N ILE A 606 -0.91 -3.80 -34.49
CA ILE A 606 -2.15 -3.30 -33.88
C ILE A 606 -2.71 -2.18 -34.76
N THR A 607 -4.04 -2.10 -34.90
CA THR A 607 -4.72 -1.03 -35.66
C THR A 607 -4.66 0.32 -34.92
N ALA A 608 -4.92 1.42 -35.62
CA ALA A 608 -4.93 2.74 -35.00
C ALA A 608 -6.06 2.88 -33.96
N GLY A 609 -7.23 2.30 -34.21
CA GLY A 609 -8.35 2.26 -33.28
C GLY A 609 -8.05 1.46 -32.02
N ASP A 610 -7.42 0.29 -32.15
CA ASP A 610 -6.99 -0.52 -31.01
C ASP A 610 -5.93 0.20 -30.17
N PHE A 611 -5.05 0.98 -30.78
CA PHE A 611 -4.13 1.85 -30.06
C PHE A 611 -4.84 2.95 -29.26
N PHE A 612 -5.75 3.70 -29.91
CA PHE A 612 -6.47 4.78 -29.23
C PHE A 612 -7.33 4.27 -28.08
N SER A 613 -8.00 3.13 -28.27
CA SER A 613 -8.80 2.50 -27.23
C SER A 613 -7.95 1.99 -26.07
N ALA A 614 -6.83 1.31 -26.34
CA ALA A 614 -5.92 0.82 -25.31
C ALA A 614 -5.30 1.95 -24.48
N VAL A 615 -4.82 3.03 -25.12
CA VAL A 615 -4.25 4.19 -24.43
C VAL A 615 -5.31 4.92 -23.59
N THR A 616 -6.51 5.10 -24.14
CA THR A 616 -7.62 5.72 -23.42
C THR A 616 -8.01 4.89 -22.21
N LEU A 617 -8.19 3.58 -22.38
CA LEU A 617 -8.54 2.64 -21.33
C LEU A 617 -7.46 2.63 -20.23
N MET A 618 -6.18 2.60 -20.62
CA MET A 618 -5.06 2.60 -19.69
C MET A 618 -4.98 3.89 -18.87
N SER A 619 -5.16 5.05 -19.50
CA SER A 619 -5.19 6.35 -18.80
C SER A 619 -6.35 6.39 -17.79
N ARG A 620 -7.54 5.90 -18.18
CA ARG A 620 -8.72 5.86 -17.30
C ARG A 620 -8.58 4.88 -16.14
N ILE A 621 -7.97 3.72 -16.35
CA ILE A 621 -7.71 2.73 -15.29
C ILE A 621 -6.64 3.23 -14.31
N SER A 622 -5.72 4.09 -14.75
CA SER A 622 -4.68 4.63 -13.86
C SER A 622 -5.23 5.56 -12.76
N THR A 623 -6.34 6.28 -13.05
CA THR A 623 -6.93 7.25 -12.12
C THR A 623 -7.44 6.58 -10.83
N PRO A 624 -8.27 5.51 -10.86
CA PRO A 624 -8.64 4.75 -9.66
C PRO A 624 -7.44 4.31 -8.81
N VAL A 625 -6.32 3.92 -9.41
CA VAL A 625 -5.12 3.50 -8.66
C VAL A 625 -4.49 4.68 -7.91
N THR A 626 -4.43 5.86 -8.52
CA THR A 626 -3.96 7.09 -7.85
C THR A 626 -4.89 7.51 -6.70
N VAL A 627 -6.22 7.42 -6.91
CA VAL A 627 -7.23 7.67 -5.86
C VAL A 627 -7.05 6.70 -4.69
N LEU A 628 -6.77 5.43 -4.97
CA LEU A 628 -6.48 4.43 -3.92
C LEU A 628 -5.19 4.78 -3.14
N GLY A 629 -4.17 5.33 -3.80
CA GLY A 629 -2.98 5.89 -3.15
C GLY A 629 -3.32 7.06 -2.22
N GLY A 630 -4.19 7.97 -2.65
CA GLY A 630 -4.74 9.06 -1.83
C GLY A 630 -5.55 8.57 -0.64
N PHE A 631 -6.40 7.54 -0.82
CA PHE A 631 -7.10 6.87 0.28
C PHE A 631 -6.10 6.31 1.29
N MET A 632 -5.02 5.67 0.82
CA MET A 632 -4.01 5.08 1.68
C MET A 632 -3.34 6.12 2.59
N ARG A 633 -3.10 7.32 2.09
CA ARG A 633 -2.61 8.47 2.88
C ARG A 633 -3.57 8.80 4.03
N VAL A 634 -4.87 8.90 3.74
CA VAL A 634 -5.91 9.19 4.75
C VAL A 634 -6.07 8.03 5.74
N ALA A 635 -6.07 6.79 5.26
CA ALA A 635 -6.14 5.58 6.07
C ALA A 635 -4.99 5.48 7.07
N ILE A 636 -3.76 5.74 6.61
CA ILE A 636 -2.59 5.76 7.46
C ILE A 636 -2.66 6.91 8.47
N GLY A 637 -3.05 8.11 8.02
CA GLY A 637 -3.19 9.30 8.87
C GLY A 637 -4.24 9.14 9.99
N ASN A 638 -5.26 8.31 9.77
CA ASN A 638 -6.38 8.10 10.69
C ASN A 638 -6.39 6.71 11.36
N ALA A 639 -5.38 5.87 11.09
CA ALA A 639 -5.32 4.49 11.57
C ALA A 639 -5.38 4.37 13.10
N SER A 640 -4.70 5.29 13.82
CA SER A 640 -4.67 5.28 15.29
C SER A 640 -6.04 5.52 15.91
N SER A 641 -6.86 6.38 15.29
CA SER A 641 -8.20 6.69 15.76
C SER A 641 -9.15 5.54 15.54
N LEU A 642 -9.11 4.91 14.36
CA LEU A 642 -9.90 3.71 14.10
C LEU A 642 -9.51 2.57 15.04
N GLN A 643 -8.21 2.35 15.27
CA GLN A 643 -7.73 1.33 16.20
C GLN A 643 -8.31 1.52 17.60
N ARG A 644 -8.28 2.75 18.11
CA ARG A 644 -8.77 3.08 19.46
C ARG A 644 -10.27 2.85 19.60
N LEU A 645 -11.05 3.23 18.59
CA LEU A 645 -12.50 3.00 18.55
C LEU A 645 -12.81 1.50 18.49
N ASP A 646 -12.10 0.76 17.65
CA ASP A 646 -12.28 -0.70 17.51
C ASP A 646 -11.93 -1.46 18.79
N GLU A 647 -10.91 -1.02 19.54
CA GLU A 647 -10.51 -1.63 20.81
C GLU A 647 -11.64 -1.51 21.84
N ILE A 648 -12.20 -0.31 22.01
CA ILE A 648 -13.30 -0.06 22.95
C ILE A 648 -14.57 -0.83 22.55
N VAL A 649 -14.86 -0.93 21.25
CA VAL A 649 -16.02 -1.69 20.75
C VAL A 649 -15.83 -3.20 20.90
N ARG A 650 -14.59 -3.72 20.93
CA ARG A 650 -14.27 -5.15 21.06
C ARG A 650 -14.04 -5.63 22.50
N GLU A 651 -13.86 -4.73 23.47
CA GLU A 651 -13.71 -5.07 24.89
C GLU A 651 -15.01 -5.58 25.56
N VAL A 652 -16.08 -5.77 24.78
CA VAL A 652 -17.32 -6.47 25.14
C VAL A 652 -17.48 -7.68 24.23
#